data_AF-A0A543CDV5-F1
#
_entry.id   AF-A0A543CDV5-F1
#
_cell.length_a   1.000
_cell.length_b   1.000
_cell.length_c   1.000
_cell.angle_alpha   90.00
_cell.angle_beta   90.00
_cell.angle_gamma   90.00
#
_symmetry.space_group_name_H-M   'P 1'
#
loop_
_entity.id
_entity.type
_entity.pdbx_description
1 polymer ?
#
loop_
_entity_poly.entity_id
_entity_poly.type
_entity_poly.pdbx_seq_one_letter_code
_entity_poly.pdbx_strand_id
1 'polypeptide(L)'
;MRTVRTLTSVLAALATSVAGAAVLTLASAPPAAALDNGLALTPQMGFNNWNATHCGADFNEAMVKGIADLFVSSGLKDAGYQYVNLDDCWALPQRDADGNLQPDPSRFPDGIKAVADYVHSKGLKLGIYSSAGTKTCDTNGFPGGLGHERQDANLWASWGVDYLKYDNCNNQGVDAQQRYTTMRDALKATGRDILFSICEWGENKPWLWAKDVGNSWRTTGDISDSYSSMLGIVHQNMVLAPYAGPGHWNDPDMLEVGNGGMTDTEYRSHFSLWAEMAAPLLIGSDLRKASAATMAILTNKEVIAVDQDKLGVQGAPISTDGGRDVFVKPLANGDRAVTLFNESDAAQRITTSASAAGMPAAPAYRVRDLWAHTTRETAGSLTATVPAHGTVMLRVARDPRWAIYPPAVDAGADVPAAYPGARPFVEPGKPVTVTTTATNSGKLPAVLLHNSLAVPDGWNVMATSRRSSVLVGSNQRFATTWTVQVPADAKPGSYDLTTTATYEPDGAVSQSTVQVDVLNTGAPPSGTSYLSDIPWLRADNGYGPVEKDTSNGEKAAGDGHPITINGAVYKKGLGTNAPSSIEYYTAKKCTSLSADVGVDDEKTASGSVTFEVWADGNKVADSGLLTTADPARHLTADVGGATFVRVVVTDGGNGNNSDHGDWAGAQLTCT
;
A
#
# COMPACT_ATOMS: atom_id res chain seq x y z
N MET A 1 -49.82 8.60 69.32
CA MET A 1 -50.62 9.46 70.23
C MET A 1 -50.63 10.87 69.68
N ARG A 2 -51.84 11.43 69.48
CA ARG A 2 -52.21 12.86 69.39
C ARG A 2 -51.61 13.71 68.25
N THR A 3 -52.37 13.95 67.18
CA THR A 3 -53.30 15.09 66.93
C THR A 3 -52.65 16.45 66.68
N VAL A 4 -52.66 16.84 65.40
CA VAL A 4 -53.18 18.08 64.79
C VAL A 4 -53.57 19.23 65.74
N ARG A 5 -53.08 20.46 65.44
CA ARG A 5 -53.84 21.75 65.40
C ARG A 5 -52.89 22.92 65.03
N THR A 6 -53.03 23.49 63.83
CA THR A 6 -53.68 24.79 63.49
C THR A 6 -53.03 26.04 64.13
N LEU A 7 -52.59 27.02 63.31
CA LEU A 7 -53.26 28.33 63.13
C LEU A 7 -52.45 29.32 62.24
N THR A 8 -53.20 30.01 61.37
CA THR A 8 -53.08 31.43 60.93
C THR A 8 -51.91 31.97 60.10
N SER A 9 -52.30 32.31 58.87
CA SER A 9 -51.86 33.33 57.90
C SER A 9 -51.39 34.70 58.42
N VAL A 10 -50.31 35.24 57.81
CA VAL A 10 -50.11 36.66 57.45
C VAL A 10 -49.25 36.77 56.17
N LEU A 11 -49.68 37.64 55.25
CA LEU A 11 -49.11 38.03 53.94
C LEU A 11 -47.68 38.59 54.00
N ALA A 12 -46.87 38.32 52.96
CA ALA A 12 -46.02 39.32 52.29
C ALA A 12 -45.62 38.83 50.88
N ALA A 13 -45.82 39.70 49.89
CA ALA A 13 -45.69 39.44 48.47
C ALA A 13 -44.24 39.50 47.97
N LEU A 14 -43.88 38.64 47.00
CA LEU A 14 -42.88 38.96 45.97
C LEU A 14 -43.16 38.14 44.71
N ALA A 15 -43.03 38.83 43.57
CA ALA A 15 -43.52 38.48 42.25
C ALA A 15 -42.97 37.15 41.69
N THR A 16 -43.87 36.31 41.18
CA THR A 16 -43.55 35.18 40.29
C THR A 16 -43.64 35.62 38.83
N SER A 17 -42.51 35.79 38.17
CA SER A 17 -42.40 35.68 36.71
C SER A 17 -42.48 34.20 36.32
N VAL A 18 -43.62 33.78 35.77
CA VAL A 18 -43.76 32.45 35.16
C VAL A 18 -43.12 32.52 33.78
N ALA A 19 -41.84 32.17 33.66
CA ALA A 19 -41.23 31.80 32.40
C ALA A 19 -41.61 30.34 32.11
N GLY A 20 -42.46 30.13 31.09
CA GLY A 20 -42.76 28.80 30.58
C GLY A 20 -41.50 28.16 30.01
N ALA A 21 -40.96 27.15 30.69
CA ALA A 21 -39.94 26.29 30.13
C ALA A 21 -40.60 25.35 29.12
N ALA A 22 -40.54 25.71 27.84
CA ALA A 22 -40.77 24.78 26.76
C ALA A 22 -39.66 23.72 26.82
N VAL A 23 -40.02 22.50 27.20
CA VAL A 23 -39.13 21.34 27.06
C VAL A 23 -39.02 21.06 25.57
N LEU A 24 -37.99 21.62 24.95
CA LEU A 24 -37.53 21.20 23.63
C LEU A 24 -36.97 19.78 23.77
N THR A 25 -37.78 18.78 23.45
CA THR A 25 -37.28 17.47 23.08
C THR A 25 -36.42 17.66 21.83
N LEU A 26 -35.10 17.66 21.99
CA LEU A 26 -34.17 17.49 20.89
C LEU A 26 -34.47 16.13 20.27
N ALA A 27 -35.25 16.13 19.19
CA ALA A 27 -35.38 14.97 18.33
C ALA A 27 -33.97 14.69 17.78
N SER A 28 -33.36 13.59 18.23
CA SER A 28 -32.19 13.04 17.57
C SER A 28 -32.56 12.81 16.10
N ALA A 29 -31.83 13.44 15.18
CA ALA A 29 -31.95 13.15 13.76
C ALA A 29 -31.86 11.63 13.56
N PRO A 30 -32.72 11.01 12.74
CA PRO A 30 -32.56 9.60 12.42
C PRO A 30 -31.14 9.40 11.85
N PRO A 31 -30.45 8.30 12.19
CA PRO A 31 -29.16 8.00 11.58
C PRO A 31 -29.33 8.04 10.06
N ALA A 32 -28.54 8.88 9.39
CA ALA A 32 -28.52 8.94 7.93
C ALA A 32 -28.20 7.52 7.42
N ALA A 33 -29.17 6.93 6.74
CA ALA A 33 -29.10 5.57 6.21
C ALA A 33 -28.25 5.59 4.94
N ALA A 34 -27.18 4.77 4.95
CA ALA A 34 -26.33 4.52 3.79
C ALA A 34 -27.16 4.09 2.57
N LEU A 35 -26.56 4.12 1.38
CA LEU A 35 -27.14 3.61 0.14
C LEU A 35 -27.52 2.12 0.32
N ASP A 36 -28.76 1.89 0.73
CA ASP A 36 -29.28 0.54 0.96
C ASP A 36 -29.79 -0.06 -0.36
N ASN A 37 -28.86 -0.26 -1.30
CA ASN A 37 -29.12 -0.95 -2.57
C ASN A 37 -28.82 -2.46 -2.49
N GLY A 38 -28.47 -2.99 -1.31
CA GLY A 38 -28.18 -4.40 -1.09
C GLY A 38 -26.87 -4.91 -1.71
N LEU A 39 -26.07 -4.03 -2.31
CA LEU A 39 -24.79 -4.36 -2.94
C LEU A 39 -23.60 -4.04 -2.03
N ALA A 40 -22.43 -4.57 -2.37
CA ALA A 40 -21.17 -4.33 -1.66
C ALA A 40 -21.25 -4.54 -0.13
N LEU A 41 -22.03 -5.52 0.35
CA LEU A 41 -22.08 -5.86 1.79
C LEU A 41 -20.71 -6.31 2.34
N THR A 42 -19.83 -6.75 1.44
CA THR A 42 -18.38 -6.84 1.61
C THR A 42 -17.72 -6.07 0.45
N PRO A 43 -16.43 -5.70 0.56
CA PRO A 43 -15.73 -4.98 -0.50
C PRO A 43 -15.82 -5.74 -1.83
N GLN A 44 -15.95 -5.03 -2.95
CA GLN A 44 -16.00 -5.67 -4.26
C GLN A 44 -14.67 -6.35 -4.60
N MET A 45 -14.75 -7.48 -5.32
CA MET A 45 -13.58 -8.20 -5.82
C MET A 45 -13.72 -8.43 -7.33
N GLY A 46 -12.67 -8.13 -8.08
CA GLY A 46 -12.73 -8.22 -9.53
C GLY A 46 -11.42 -7.91 -10.23
N PHE A 47 -11.55 -7.47 -11.46
CA PHE A 47 -10.47 -7.05 -12.35
C PHE A 47 -10.86 -5.74 -13.01
N ASN A 48 -9.86 -4.91 -13.31
CA ASN A 48 -9.99 -3.73 -14.15
C ASN A 48 -8.77 -3.67 -15.08
N ASN A 49 -8.98 -3.36 -16.37
CA ASN A 49 -7.91 -3.41 -17.37
C ASN A 49 -6.94 -2.23 -17.37
N TRP A 50 -7.25 -1.12 -16.68
CA TRP A 50 -6.54 0.15 -16.85
C TRP A 50 -5.04 0.05 -16.64
N ASN A 51 -4.58 -0.52 -15.51
CA ASN A 51 -3.15 -0.61 -15.18
C ASN A 51 -2.38 -1.53 -16.14
N ALA A 52 -3.05 -2.49 -16.77
CA ALA A 52 -2.43 -3.45 -17.68
C ALA A 52 -2.35 -2.98 -19.13
N THR A 53 -3.41 -2.34 -19.62
CA THR A 53 -3.56 -2.07 -21.06
C THR A 53 -3.78 -0.61 -21.39
N HIS A 54 -4.22 0.22 -20.44
CA HIS A 54 -4.77 1.55 -20.71
C HIS A 54 -5.71 1.49 -21.94
N CYS A 55 -5.55 2.42 -22.88
CA CYS A 55 -6.22 2.46 -24.17
C CYS A 55 -5.49 1.71 -25.29
N GLY A 56 -4.53 0.84 -24.96
CA GLY A 56 -3.77 0.05 -25.91
C GLY A 56 -4.64 -0.88 -26.78
N ALA A 57 -4.10 -1.35 -27.90
CA ALA A 57 -4.84 -2.21 -28.83
C ALA A 57 -5.27 -3.56 -28.23
N ASP A 58 -4.59 -4.00 -27.16
CA ASP A 58 -4.92 -5.21 -26.42
C ASP A 58 -6.22 -5.09 -25.61
N PHE A 59 -6.72 -3.87 -25.36
CA PHE A 59 -8.01 -3.65 -24.74
C PHE A 59 -9.14 -3.82 -25.76
N ASN A 60 -9.70 -5.03 -25.81
CA ASN A 60 -10.76 -5.41 -26.73
C ASN A 60 -11.59 -6.57 -26.17
N GLU A 61 -12.66 -6.92 -26.88
CA GLU A 61 -13.60 -7.99 -26.53
C GLU A 61 -12.91 -9.33 -26.25
N ALA A 62 -11.92 -9.73 -27.06
CA ALA A 62 -11.25 -11.01 -26.89
C ALA A 62 -10.44 -11.05 -25.58
N MET A 63 -9.79 -9.93 -25.22
CA MET A 63 -9.09 -9.81 -23.95
C MET A 63 -10.06 -9.95 -22.77
N VAL A 64 -11.18 -9.23 -22.79
CA VAL A 64 -12.18 -9.27 -21.70
C VAL A 64 -12.75 -10.67 -21.51
N LYS A 65 -13.13 -11.34 -22.61
CA LYS A 65 -13.61 -12.72 -22.58
C LYS A 65 -12.52 -13.68 -22.06
N GLY A 66 -11.26 -13.47 -22.47
CA GLY A 66 -10.12 -14.24 -21.98
C GLY A 66 -9.87 -14.07 -20.48
N ILE A 67 -10.02 -12.87 -19.92
CA ILE A 67 -9.94 -12.63 -18.48
C ILE A 67 -11.08 -13.35 -17.74
N ALA A 68 -12.31 -13.31 -18.27
CA ALA A 68 -13.43 -14.06 -17.70
C ALA A 68 -13.18 -15.58 -17.68
N ASP A 69 -12.54 -16.12 -18.72
CA ASP A 69 -12.12 -17.53 -18.76
C ASP A 69 -11.00 -17.84 -17.76
N LEU A 70 -10.05 -16.92 -17.58
CA LEU A 70 -8.99 -17.04 -16.58
C LEU A 70 -9.55 -17.01 -15.16
N PHE A 71 -10.56 -16.19 -14.87
CA PHE A 71 -11.21 -16.18 -13.56
C PHE A 71 -11.73 -17.56 -13.16
N VAL A 72 -12.35 -18.27 -14.10
CA VAL A 72 -12.87 -19.63 -13.87
C VAL A 72 -11.75 -20.65 -13.81
N SER A 73 -10.86 -20.66 -14.80
CA SER A 73 -9.85 -21.72 -14.96
C SER A 73 -8.70 -21.65 -13.95
N SER A 74 -8.39 -20.47 -13.41
CA SER A 74 -7.32 -20.25 -12.42
C SER A 74 -7.80 -20.32 -10.97
N GLY A 75 -9.11 -20.44 -10.73
CA GLY A 75 -9.68 -20.47 -9.37
C GLY A 75 -9.89 -19.10 -8.71
N LEU A 76 -9.63 -17.98 -9.41
CA LEU A 76 -9.93 -16.63 -8.91
C LEU A 76 -11.42 -16.45 -8.61
N LYS A 77 -12.31 -16.97 -9.45
CA LYS A 77 -13.75 -16.95 -9.18
C LYS A 77 -14.08 -17.65 -7.85
N ASP A 78 -13.46 -18.80 -7.59
CA ASP A 78 -13.64 -19.57 -6.35
C ASP A 78 -12.95 -18.92 -5.14
N ALA A 79 -12.05 -17.96 -5.37
CA ALA A 79 -11.46 -17.12 -4.35
C ALA A 79 -12.34 -15.90 -4.01
N GLY A 80 -13.23 -15.48 -4.93
CA GLY A 80 -14.23 -14.42 -4.69
C GLY A 80 -14.31 -13.36 -5.78
N TYR A 81 -13.37 -13.34 -6.72
CA TYR A 81 -13.34 -12.35 -7.81
C TYR A 81 -14.49 -12.57 -8.78
N GLN A 82 -15.36 -11.57 -8.94
CA GLN A 82 -16.60 -11.71 -9.70
C GLN A 82 -16.83 -10.62 -10.74
N TYR A 83 -16.23 -9.44 -10.57
CA TYR A 83 -16.40 -8.32 -11.51
C TYR A 83 -15.27 -8.30 -12.56
N VAL A 84 -15.63 -8.26 -13.85
CA VAL A 84 -14.70 -8.02 -14.96
C VAL A 84 -15.00 -6.63 -15.49
N ASN A 85 -14.26 -5.63 -15.04
CA ASN A 85 -14.55 -4.22 -15.30
C ASN A 85 -13.79 -3.72 -16.53
N LEU A 86 -14.51 -3.00 -17.39
CA LEU A 86 -13.97 -2.20 -18.48
C LEU A 86 -13.68 -0.79 -17.98
N ASP A 87 -12.47 -0.30 -18.21
CA ASP A 87 -12.11 1.10 -17.93
C ASP A 87 -12.29 1.99 -19.18
N ASP A 88 -11.65 3.16 -19.22
CA ASP A 88 -11.78 4.13 -20.32
C ASP A 88 -11.45 3.54 -21.71
N CYS A 89 -11.80 4.26 -22.78
CA CYS A 89 -11.51 3.92 -24.18
C CYS A 89 -12.32 2.74 -24.79
N TRP A 90 -13.43 2.34 -24.17
CA TRP A 90 -14.32 1.30 -24.72
C TRP A 90 -15.31 1.83 -25.78
N ALA A 91 -15.62 3.12 -25.75
CA ALA A 91 -16.60 3.77 -26.61
C ALA A 91 -15.96 4.49 -27.80
N LEU A 92 -16.77 4.92 -28.77
CA LEU A 92 -16.38 5.91 -29.77
C LEU A 92 -16.29 7.31 -29.14
N PRO A 93 -15.47 8.23 -29.69
CA PRO A 93 -15.34 9.60 -29.18
C PRO A 93 -16.61 10.47 -29.28
N GLN A 94 -17.63 9.99 -30.01
CA GLN A 94 -18.89 10.68 -30.25
C GLN A 94 -20.07 9.77 -29.94
N ARG A 95 -21.13 10.38 -29.39
CA ARG A 95 -22.44 9.75 -29.26
C ARG A 95 -23.10 9.64 -30.65
N ASP A 96 -24.07 8.74 -30.78
CA ASP A 96 -24.90 8.67 -31.99
C ASP A 96 -25.87 9.88 -32.09
N ALA A 97 -26.67 9.90 -33.16
CA ALA A 97 -27.63 10.97 -33.41
C ALA A 97 -28.73 11.08 -32.33
N ASP A 98 -28.99 10.01 -31.59
CA ASP A 98 -29.97 9.96 -30.50
C ASP A 98 -29.32 10.30 -29.14
N GLY A 99 -28.01 10.56 -29.12
CA GLY A 99 -27.24 10.89 -27.92
C GLY A 99 -26.73 9.68 -27.14
N ASN A 100 -26.81 8.46 -27.68
CA ASN A 100 -26.34 7.25 -26.99
C ASN A 100 -24.83 7.04 -27.16
N LEU A 101 -24.20 6.52 -26.12
CA LEU A 101 -22.84 5.99 -26.20
C LEU A 101 -22.76 4.82 -27.19
N GLN A 102 -21.71 4.80 -28.01
CA GLN A 102 -21.47 3.74 -28.98
C GLN A 102 -20.21 2.97 -28.60
N PRO A 103 -20.26 1.64 -28.37
CA PRO A 103 -19.06 0.83 -28.25
C PRO A 103 -18.19 0.98 -29.51
N ASP A 104 -16.86 1.03 -29.36
CA ASP A 104 -15.95 1.03 -30.52
C ASP A 104 -16.08 -0.31 -31.27
N PRO A 105 -16.60 -0.35 -32.52
CA PRO A 105 -16.83 -1.59 -33.25
C PRO A 105 -15.53 -2.31 -33.63
N SER A 106 -14.38 -1.64 -33.57
CA SER A 106 -13.07 -2.26 -33.78
C SER A 106 -12.63 -3.07 -32.56
N ARG A 107 -12.98 -2.61 -31.36
CA ARG A 107 -12.66 -3.26 -30.07
C ARG A 107 -13.72 -4.25 -29.64
N PHE A 108 -14.99 -3.88 -29.84
CA PHE A 108 -16.19 -4.59 -29.40
C PHE A 108 -17.14 -4.78 -30.59
N PRO A 109 -16.76 -5.62 -31.59
CA PRO A 109 -17.54 -5.79 -32.81
C PRO A 109 -18.96 -6.32 -32.56
N ASP A 110 -19.17 -7.09 -31.49
CA ASP A 110 -20.48 -7.61 -31.10
C ASP A 110 -21.20 -6.72 -30.06
N GLY A 111 -20.57 -5.60 -29.68
CA GLY A 111 -21.07 -4.65 -28.69
C GLY A 111 -20.99 -5.13 -27.24
N ILE A 112 -21.17 -4.20 -26.29
CA ILE A 112 -20.99 -4.47 -24.86
C ILE A 112 -21.98 -5.49 -24.32
N LYS A 113 -23.21 -5.54 -24.85
CA LYS A 113 -24.19 -6.55 -24.43
C LYS A 113 -23.68 -7.98 -24.68
N ALA A 114 -23.06 -8.26 -25.82
CA ALA A 114 -22.54 -9.59 -26.11
C ALA A 114 -21.39 -9.97 -25.16
N VAL A 115 -20.58 -8.99 -24.75
CA VAL A 115 -19.54 -9.18 -23.73
C VAL A 115 -20.16 -9.47 -22.37
N ALA A 116 -21.18 -8.71 -21.95
CA ALA A 116 -21.90 -8.93 -20.70
C ALA A 116 -22.53 -10.32 -20.67
N ASP A 117 -23.25 -10.71 -21.72
CA ASP A 117 -23.87 -12.04 -21.84
C ASP A 117 -22.80 -13.16 -21.73
N TYR A 118 -21.61 -12.98 -22.33
CA TYR A 118 -20.51 -13.92 -22.20
C TYR A 118 -19.98 -14.01 -20.77
N VAL A 119 -19.70 -12.87 -20.12
CA VAL A 119 -19.21 -12.80 -18.74
C VAL A 119 -20.23 -13.42 -17.78
N HIS A 120 -21.52 -13.13 -17.96
CA HIS A 120 -22.62 -13.75 -17.20
C HIS A 120 -22.70 -15.26 -17.41
N SER A 121 -22.43 -15.77 -18.62
CA SER A 121 -22.40 -17.21 -18.89
C SER A 121 -21.32 -17.95 -18.09
N LYS A 122 -20.27 -17.23 -17.64
CA LYS A 122 -19.24 -17.73 -16.73
C LYS A 122 -19.62 -17.58 -15.25
N GLY A 123 -20.81 -17.06 -14.96
CA GLY A 123 -21.28 -16.72 -13.62
C GLY A 123 -20.47 -15.60 -12.98
N LEU A 124 -19.99 -14.66 -13.79
CA LEU A 124 -19.30 -13.43 -13.39
C LEU A 124 -20.20 -12.23 -13.69
N LYS A 125 -19.72 -11.03 -13.39
CA LYS A 125 -20.41 -9.74 -13.55
C LYS A 125 -19.57 -8.80 -14.41
N LEU A 126 -20.19 -7.97 -15.24
CA LEU A 126 -19.48 -7.01 -16.09
C LEU A 126 -19.57 -5.60 -15.50
N GLY A 127 -18.44 -4.92 -15.40
CA GLY A 127 -18.40 -3.49 -15.09
C GLY A 127 -18.07 -2.61 -16.29
N ILE A 128 -18.49 -1.36 -16.23
CA ILE A 128 -18.19 -0.34 -17.23
C ILE A 128 -17.69 0.95 -16.56
N TYR A 129 -17.11 1.82 -17.37
CA TYR A 129 -16.56 3.10 -16.96
C TYR A 129 -17.20 4.28 -17.70
N SER A 130 -17.36 5.40 -16.99
CA SER A 130 -17.64 6.72 -17.54
C SER A 130 -17.12 7.79 -16.57
N SER A 131 -17.35 9.07 -16.87
CA SER A 131 -16.98 10.20 -16.01
C SER A 131 -18.20 11.05 -15.66
N ALA A 132 -18.26 11.54 -14.43
CA ALA A 132 -19.12 12.63 -13.96
C ALA A 132 -18.68 13.99 -14.52
N GLY A 133 -18.43 14.04 -15.82
CA GLY A 133 -18.04 15.21 -16.58
C GLY A 133 -18.48 15.08 -18.03
N THR A 134 -18.15 16.08 -18.85
CA THR A 134 -18.54 16.08 -20.28
C THR A 134 -17.73 15.09 -21.11
N LYS A 135 -16.52 14.75 -20.64
CA LYS A 135 -15.58 13.81 -21.26
C LYS A 135 -14.91 12.94 -20.20
N THR A 136 -14.49 11.75 -20.58
CA THR A 136 -13.62 10.89 -19.75
C THR A 136 -12.21 11.47 -19.60
N CYS A 137 -11.36 10.84 -18.80
CA CYS A 137 -10.03 11.37 -18.49
C CYS A 137 -9.03 11.26 -19.66
N ASP A 138 -9.17 10.25 -20.52
CA ASP A 138 -8.27 10.09 -21.64
C ASP A 138 -8.31 11.28 -22.61
N THR A 139 -7.15 11.66 -23.14
CA THR A 139 -6.99 12.84 -23.98
C THR A 139 -7.70 12.73 -25.34
N ASN A 140 -8.04 11.51 -25.79
CA ASN A 140 -8.89 11.32 -26.97
C ASN A 140 -10.34 11.80 -26.74
N GLY A 141 -10.74 12.02 -25.48
CA GLY A 141 -11.98 12.68 -25.11
C GLY A 141 -13.22 11.88 -25.45
N PHE A 142 -13.39 10.70 -24.82
CA PHE A 142 -14.62 9.92 -24.94
C PHE A 142 -15.78 10.60 -24.19
N PRO A 143 -17.05 10.46 -24.62
CA PRO A 143 -18.16 11.15 -23.98
C PRO A 143 -18.33 10.73 -22.51
N GLY A 144 -18.37 11.71 -21.61
CA GLY A 144 -18.74 11.50 -20.21
C GLY A 144 -20.25 11.58 -20.00
N GLY A 145 -20.71 11.29 -18.78
CA GLY A 145 -22.13 11.16 -18.43
C GLY A 145 -22.80 12.43 -17.92
N LEU A 146 -22.07 13.55 -17.72
CA LEU A 146 -22.66 14.79 -17.20
C LEU A 146 -23.76 15.32 -18.14
N GLY A 147 -25.00 15.40 -17.64
CA GLY A 147 -26.19 15.79 -18.41
C GLY A 147 -26.83 14.66 -19.23
N HIS A 148 -26.24 13.46 -19.25
CA HIS A 148 -26.74 12.26 -19.93
C HIS A 148 -27.01 11.10 -18.98
N GLU A 149 -27.01 11.33 -17.66
CA GLU A 149 -26.95 10.28 -16.64
C GLU A 149 -28.07 9.25 -16.78
N ARG A 150 -29.31 9.71 -16.99
CA ARG A 150 -30.47 8.82 -17.14
C ARG A 150 -30.43 8.02 -18.45
N GLN A 151 -29.96 8.63 -19.53
CA GLN A 151 -29.84 7.97 -20.83
C GLN A 151 -28.77 6.88 -20.75
N ASP A 152 -27.60 7.22 -20.22
CA ASP A 152 -26.47 6.31 -20.09
C ASP A 152 -26.77 5.16 -19.12
N ALA A 153 -27.38 5.44 -17.96
CA ALA A 153 -27.79 4.41 -17.01
C ALA A 153 -28.76 3.40 -17.63
N ASN A 154 -29.77 3.87 -18.38
CA ASN A 154 -30.71 2.98 -19.09
C ASN A 154 -29.99 2.12 -20.14
N LEU A 155 -29.02 2.70 -20.84
CA LEU A 155 -28.24 2.01 -21.86
C LEU A 155 -27.39 0.90 -21.23
N TRP A 156 -26.64 1.20 -20.18
CA TRP A 156 -25.84 0.21 -19.43
C TRP A 156 -26.72 -0.89 -18.83
N ALA A 157 -27.89 -0.54 -18.29
CA ALA A 157 -28.84 -1.52 -17.80
C ALA A 157 -29.36 -2.44 -18.92
N SER A 158 -29.63 -1.88 -20.12
CA SER A 158 -30.06 -2.66 -21.29
C SER A 158 -29.00 -3.62 -21.82
N TRP A 159 -27.71 -3.28 -21.62
CA TRP A 159 -26.59 -4.14 -21.97
C TRP A 159 -26.28 -5.19 -20.92
N GLY A 160 -26.87 -5.10 -19.72
CA GLY A 160 -26.60 -6.04 -18.64
C GLY A 160 -25.36 -5.69 -17.80
N VAL A 161 -24.93 -4.44 -17.76
CA VAL A 161 -23.84 -4.00 -16.86
C VAL A 161 -24.24 -4.16 -15.39
N ASP A 162 -23.32 -4.59 -14.53
CA ASP A 162 -23.53 -4.83 -13.10
C ASP A 162 -22.72 -3.90 -12.18
N TYR A 163 -21.80 -3.11 -12.75
CA TYR A 163 -20.88 -2.24 -12.03
C TYR A 163 -20.59 -0.99 -12.85
N LEU A 164 -20.54 0.18 -12.22
CA LEU A 164 -20.10 1.44 -12.81
C LEU A 164 -18.94 2.04 -12.00
N LYS A 165 -17.77 2.19 -12.62
CA LYS A 165 -16.74 3.15 -12.17
C LYS A 165 -17.08 4.51 -12.78
N TYR A 166 -17.20 5.55 -11.96
CA TYR A 166 -17.62 6.87 -12.42
C TYR A 166 -16.62 7.95 -11.98
N ASP A 167 -15.87 8.44 -12.95
CA ASP A 167 -14.73 9.36 -12.79
C ASP A 167 -15.14 10.82 -12.56
N ASN A 168 -14.16 11.72 -12.43
CA ASN A 168 -14.35 13.13 -12.09
C ASN A 168 -13.74 14.11 -13.12
N CYS A 169 -13.05 13.64 -14.16
CA CYS A 169 -12.51 14.49 -15.21
C CYS A 169 -13.58 15.29 -15.97
N ASN A 170 -13.23 16.50 -16.41
CA ASN A 170 -14.11 17.38 -17.21
C ASN A 170 -15.47 17.70 -16.55
N ASN A 171 -15.50 17.79 -15.21
CA ASN A 171 -16.71 18.03 -14.40
C ASN A 171 -17.35 19.44 -14.53
N GLN A 172 -16.73 20.34 -15.29
CA GLN A 172 -17.22 21.72 -15.53
C GLN A 172 -17.38 22.58 -14.27
N GLY A 173 -16.74 22.21 -13.15
CA GLY A 173 -16.89 22.89 -11.87
C GLY A 173 -18.26 22.68 -11.22
N VAL A 174 -19.06 21.72 -11.68
CA VAL A 174 -20.32 21.35 -11.04
C VAL A 174 -20.04 20.59 -9.75
N ASP A 175 -20.81 20.85 -8.69
CA ASP A 175 -20.66 20.23 -7.38
C ASP A 175 -20.61 18.69 -7.44
N ALA A 176 -19.67 18.09 -6.71
CA ALA A 176 -19.44 16.66 -6.71
C ALA A 176 -20.66 15.88 -6.16
N GLN A 177 -21.20 16.30 -5.01
CA GLN A 177 -22.34 15.62 -4.41
C GLN A 177 -23.54 15.63 -5.36
N GLN A 178 -23.79 16.75 -6.02
CA GLN A 178 -24.84 16.89 -7.03
C GLN A 178 -24.65 15.91 -8.19
N ARG A 179 -23.45 15.90 -8.82
CA ARG A 179 -23.18 15.05 -9.99
C ARG A 179 -23.31 13.56 -9.66
N TYR A 180 -22.69 13.12 -8.58
CA TYR A 180 -22.72 11.72 -8.17
C TYR A 180 -24.12 11.29 -7.70
N THR A 181 -24.86 12.16 -7.00
CA THR A 181 -26.27 11.88 -6.64
C THR A 181 -27.16 11.74 -7.86
N THR A 182 -26.95 12.58 -8.88
CA THR A 182 -27.71 12.51 -10.15
C THR A 182 -27.50 11.17 -10.84
N MET A 183 -26.27 10.67 -10.90
CA MET A 183 -25.98 9.34 -11.44
C MET A 183 -26.55 8.22 -10.57
N ARG A 184 -26.45 8.30 -9.23
CA ARG A 184 -27.08 7.35 -8.31
C ARG A 184 -28.58 7.21 -8.58
N ASP A 185 -29.28 8.33 -8.71
CA ASP A 185 -30.73 8.35 -8.98
C ASP A 185 -31.05 7.77 -10.36
N ALA A 186 -30.21 8.05 -11.37
CA ALA A 186 -30.33 7.48 -12.70
C ALA A 186 -30.17 5.96 -12.69
N LEU A 187 -29.13 5.42 -12.03
CA LEU A 187 -28.90 3.98 -11.87
C LEU A 187 -30.08 3.31 -11.16
N LYS A 188 -30.53 3.88 -10.04
CA LYS A 188 -31.69 3.37 -9.30
C LYS A 188 -32.97 3.33 -10.15
N ALA A 189 -33.19 4.33 -11.00
CA ALA A 189 -34.36 4.40 -11.87
C ALA A 189 -34.40 3.33 -12.97
N THR A 190 -33.27 2.69 -13.28
CA THR A 190 -33.22 1.58 -14.25
C THR A 190 -33.90 0.31 -13.72
N GLY A 191 -33.96 0.14 -12.39
CA GLY A 191 -34.42 -1.09 -11.75
C GLY A 191 -33.46 -2.27 -11.83
N ARG A 192 -32.25 -2.10 -12.39
CA ARG A 192 -31.18 -3.08 -12.38
C ARG A 192 -30.20 -2.78 -11.26
N ASP A 193 -29.75 -3.82 -10.57
CA ASP A 193 -28.71 -3.72 -9.55
C ASP A 193 -27.35 -3.45 -10.22
N ILE A 194 -26.85 -2.22 -10.08
CA ILE A 194 -25.54 -1.79 -10.57
C ILE A 194 -24.74 -1.23 -9.39
N LEU A 195 -23.60 -1.84 -9.09
CA LEU A 195 -22.70 -1.35 -8.04
C LEU A 195 -22.10 -0.02 -8.49
N PHE A 196 -22.18 1.01 -7.65
CA PHE A 196 -21.74 2.35 -8.00
C PHE A 196 -20.43 2.74 -7.29
N SER A 197 -19.33 2.80 -8.05
CA SER A 197 -17.99 3.12 -7.58
C SER A 197 -17.61 4.55 -7.97
N ILE A 198 -17.51 5.43 -6.98
CA ILE A 198 -17.18 6.85 -7.15
C ILE A 198 -15.66 7.02 -7.32
N CYS A 199 -15.22 7.72 -8.35
CA CYS A 199 -13.82 7.97 -8.63
C CYS A 199 -13.55 9.48 -8.72
N GLU A 200 -13.52 10.15 -7.57
CA GLU A 200 -13.20 11.59 -7.44
C GLU A 200 -11.94 11.87 -6.61
N TRP A 201 -11.11 10.84 -6.44
CA TRP A 201 -9.75 10.93 -5.90
C TRP A 201 -9.62 11.52 -4.49
N GLY A 202 -10.71 11.59 -3.72
CA GLY A 202 -10.73 12.16 -2.39
C GLY A 202 -10.84 13.70 -2.36
N GLU A 203 -10.90 14.38 -3.51
CA GLU A 203 -10.89 15.84 -3.65
C GLU A 203 -11.93 16.53 -2.76
N ASN A 204 -13.14 15.97 -2.68
CA ASN A 204 -14.25 16.56 -1.92
C ASN A 204 -14.59 15.74 -0.67
N LYS A 205 -13.61 14.99 -0.15
CA LYS A 205 -13.74 14.18 1.08
C LYS A 205 -14.95 13.24 1.04
N PRO A 206 -15.03 12.33 0.05
CA PRO A 206 -16.20 11.49 -0.22
C PRO A 206 -16.60 10.63 0.97
N TRP A 207 -15.67 10.26 1.84
CA TRP A 207 -15.95 9.58 3.11
C TRP A 207 -16.93 10.33 4.02
N LEU A 208 -17.16 11.64 3.83
CA LEU A 208 -18.13 12.43 4.61
C LEU A 208 -19.56 12.43 4.04
N TRP A 209 -19.75 12.07 2.76
CA TRP A 209 -21.04 12.24 2.08
C TRP A 209 -21.45 11.09 1.15
N ALA A 210 -20.48 10.36 0.59
CA ALA A 210 -20.70 9.38 -0.47
C ALA A 210 -21.38 8.09 0.01
N LYS A 211 -21.42 7.83 1.32
CA LYS A 211 -22.10 6.65 1.89
C LYS A 211 -23.58 6.52 1.50
N ASP A 212 -24.27 7.63 1.24
CA ASP A 212 -25.69 7.65 0.85
C ASP A 212 -25.86 7.69 -0.69
N VAL A 213 -24.75 7.69 -1.43
CA VAL A 213 -24.67 7.93 -2.87
C VAL A 213 -24.07 6.75 -3.61
N GLY A 214 -22.92 6.22 -3.19
CA GLY A 214 -22.20 5.13 -3.86
C GLY A 214 -21.86 3.98 -2.91
N ASN A 215 -21.39 2.88 -3.50
CA ASN A 215 -20.97 1.68 -2.78
C ASN A 215 -19.47 1.67 -2.41
N SER A 216 -18.67 2.47 -3.11
CA SER A 216 -17.29 2.76 -2.75
C SER A 216 -16.89 4.12 -3.30
N TRP A 217 -15.82 4.70 -2.77
CA TRP A 217 -15.25 5.95 -3.26
C TRP A 217 -13.72 5.94 -3.20
N ARG A 218 -13.09 6.33 -4.30
CA ARG A 218 -11.65 6.58 -4.35
C ARG A 218 -11.25 7.64 -3.32
N THR A 219 -10.26 7.34 -2.48
CA THR A 219 -9.81 8.22 -1.39
C THR A 219 -8.56 9.03 -1.72
N THR A 220 -7.87 8.69 -2.81
CA THR A 220 -6.60 9.27 -3.24
C THR A 220 -6.54 9.42 -4.76
N GLY A 221 -5.51 10.12 -5.25
CA GLY A 221 -5.05 10.01 -6.64
C GLY A 221 -4.69 8.56 -7.02
N ASP A 222 -4.40 8.35 -8.30
CA ASP A 222 -4.16 7.00 -8.85
C ASP A 222 -2.89 6.38 -8.27
N ILE A 223 -2.98 5.07 -8.01
CA ILE A 223 -1.81 4.26 -7.69
C ILE A 223 -0.91 4.11 -8.92
N SER A 224 0.39 3.99 -8.68
CA SER A 224 1.35 3.48 -9.66
C SER A 224 2.01 2.23 -9.13
N ASP A 225 2.52 1.38 -10.02
CA ASP A 225 3.25 0.16 -9.69
C ASP A 225 4.65 0.46 -9.12
N SER A 226 4.66 1.08 -7.95
CA SER A 226 5.85 1.41 -7.17
C SER A 226 5.52 1.37 -5.68
N TYR A 227 6.51 0.96 -4.88
CA TYR A 227 6.31 0.85 -3.44
C TYR A 227 6.01 2.19 -2.77
N SER A 228 6.64 3.28 -3.24
CA SER A 228 6.43 4.64 -2.72
C SER A 228 4.99 5.12 -2.95
N SER A 229 4.43 4.89 -4.14
CA SER A 229 3.03 5.22 -4.43
C SER A 229 2.07 4.41 -3.54
N MET A 230 2.27 3.10 -3.47
CA MET A 230 1.48 2.19 -2.62
C MET A 230 1.50 2.65 -1.16
N LEU A 231 2.69 2.99 -0.63
CA LEU A 231 2.85 3.46 0.74
C LEU A 231 2.15 4.79 1.00
N GLY A 232 2.32 5.76 0.10
CA GLY A 232 1.65 7.06 0.20
C GLY A 232 0.13 6.96 0.19
N ILE A 233 -0.43 6.00 -0.53
CA ILE A 233 -1.87 5.70 -0.53
C ILE A 233 -2.30 5.05 0.79
N VAL A 234 -1.52 4.10 1.32
CA VAL A 234 -1.80 3.47 2.63
C VAL A 234 -1.89 4.53 3.73
N HIS A 235 -0.94 5.47 3.78
CA HIS A 235 -0.93 6.54 4.78
C HIS A 235 -2.16 7.44 4.72
N GLN A 236 -2.65 7.75 3.52
CA GLN A 236 -3.86 8.54 3.32
C GLN A 236 -5.13 7.76 3.69
N ASN A 237 -5.20 6.48 3.32
CA ASN A 237 -6.40 5.68 3.50
C ASN A 237 -6.57 5.12 4.92
N MET A 238 -5.47 4.82 5.63
CA MET A 238 -5.50 4.16 6.94
C MET A 238 -6.24 4.96 8.02
N VAL A 239 -6.29 6.28 7.91
CA VAL A 239 -6.98 7.17 8.86
C VAL A 239 -8.49 7.27 8.62
N LEU A 240 -8.98 6.69 7.52
CA LEU A 240 -10.38 6.77 7.09
C LEU A 240 -11.23 5.58 7.56
N ALA A 241 -10.67 4.68 8.36
CA ALA A 241 -11.34 3.49 8.90
C ALA A 241 -12.75 3.74 9.49
N PRO A 242 -13.03 4.85 10.21
CA PRO A 242 -14.36 5.10 10.76
C PRO A 242 -15.49 5.31 9.73
N TYR A 243 -15.16 5.50 8.46
CA TYR A 243 -16.11 5.83 7.39
C TYR A 243 -16.48 4.65 6.49
N ALA A 244 -15.75 3.53 6.58
CA ALA A 244 -16.03 2.33 5.80
C ALA A 244 -16.96 1.36 6.56
N GLY A 245 -17.81 0.67 5.83
CA GLY A 245 -18.76 -0.29 6.39
C GLY A 245 -19.52 -1.08 5.31
N PRO A 246 -20.35 -2.05 5.70
CA PRO A 246 -21.18 -2.80 4.76
C PRO A 246 -21.97 -1.88 3.82
N GLY A 247 -21.76 -2.07 2.52
CA GLY A 247 -22.39 -1.29 1.45
C GLY A 247 -21.67 -0.01 1.03
N HIS A 248 -20.58 0.38 1.71
CA HIS A 248 -19.88 1.65 1.49
C HIS A 248 -18.39 1.59 1.93
N TRP A 249 -17.47 1.55 0.95
CA TRP A 249 -16.04 1.31 1.22
C TRP A 249 -15.13 2.46 0.79
N ASN A 250 -14.09 2.72 1.58
CA ASN A 250 -12.95 3.49 1.12
C ASN A 250 -12.19 2.69 0.06
N ASP A 251 -11.90 3.32 -1.08
CA ASP A 251 -11.21 2.69 -2.21
C ASP A 251 -9.81 3.32 -2.38
N PRO A 252 -8.74 2.68 -1.87
CA PRO A 252 -7.36 3.07 -2.10
C PRO A 252 -6.84 2.69 -3.50
N ASP A 253 -7.72 2.48 -4.48
CA ASP A 253 -7.41 2.13 -5.87
C ASP A 253 -7.07 0.65 -6.12
N MET A 254 -6.89 0.31 -7.39
CA MET A 254 -6.68 -1.04 -7.90
C MET A 254 -5.38 -1.69 -7.39
N LEU A 255 -5.32 -3.02 -7.44
CA LEU A 255 -4.15 -3.81 -7.08
C LEU A 255 -3.11 -3.81 -8.21
N GLU A 256 -1.88 -3.45 -7.90
CA GLU A 256 -0.73 -3.51 -8.82
C GLU A 256 -0.02 -4.88 -8.85
N VAL A 257 -0.53 -5.84 -8.06
CA VAL A 257 0.05 -7.18 -7.88
C VAL A 257 0.35 -7.85 -9.23
N GLY A 258 1.64 -7.95 -9.57
CA GLY A 258 2.14 -8.62 -10.77
C GLY A 258 2.43 -7.73 -11.99
N ASN A 259 2.42 -6.41 -11.85
CA ASN A 259 2.73 -5.49 -12.96
C ASN A 259 4.23 -5.26 -13.21
N GLY A 260 5.10 -5.64 -12.27
CA GLY A 260 6.55 -5.77 -12.42
C GLY A 260 7.40 -4.67 -11.78
N GLY A 261 6.80 -3.60 -11.27
CA GLY A 261 7.45 -2.46 -10.61
C GLY A 261 7.68 -2.63 -9.11
N MET A 262 7.13 -3.68 -8.50
CA MET A 262 7.41 -4.09 -7.12
C MET A 262 7.86 -5.55 -7.03
N THR A 263 8.53 -5.89 -5.94
CA THR A 263 8.91 -7.26 -5.57
C THR A 263 7.69 -8.06 -5.08
N ASP A 264 7.78 -9.40 -5.10
CA ASP A 264 6.73 -10.27 -4.54
C ASP A 264 6.47 -10.00 -3.04
N THR A 265 7.48 -9.55 -2.29
CA THR A 265 7.33 -9.17 -0.88
C THR A 265 6.49 -7.90 -0.74
N GLU A 266 6.76 -6.89 -1.55
CA GLU A 266 5.98 -5.65 -1.58
C GLU A 266 4.56 -5.90 -2.08
N TYR A 267 4.36 -6.72 -3.12
CA TYR A 267 3.01 -7.10 -3.58
C TYR A 267 2.21 -7.86 -2.53
N ARG A 268 2.86 -8.72 -1.75
CA ARG A 268 2.22 -9.40 -0.62
C ARG A 268 1.82 -8.42 0.47
N SER A 269 2.65 -7.42 0.77
CA SER A 269 2.33 -6.34 1.70
C SER A 269 1.16 -5.50 1.20
N HIS A 270 1.20 -5.06 -0.06
CA HIS A 270 0.13 -4.34 -0.75
C HIS A 270 -1.21 -5.09 -0.65
N PHE A 271 -1.25 -6.38 -1.03
CA PHE A 271 -2.47 -7.18 -0.95
C PHE A 271 -2.98 -7.35 0.49
N SER A 272 -2.07 -7.54 1.46
CA SER A 272 -2.44 -7.69 2.87
C SER A 272 -3.01 -6.40 3.46
N LEU A 273 -2.43 -5.25 3.12
CA LEU A 273 -2.87 -3.94 3.59
C LEU A 273 -4.23 -3.56 2.99
N TRP A 274 -4.48 -3.85 1.70
CA TRP A 274 -5.79 -3.66 1.09
C TRP A 274 -6.85 -4.52 1.78
N ALA A 275 -6.56 -5.80 2.02
CA ALA A 275 -7.47 -6.71 2.71
C ALA A 275 -7.73 -6.32 4.18
N GLU A 276 -6.67 -5.93 4.90
CA GLU A 276 -6.78 -5.42 6.26
C GLU A 276 -7.63 -4.15 6.30
N MET A 277 -7.49 -3.26 5.31
CA MET A 277 -8.26 -2.03 5.21
C MET A 277 -9.69 -2.21 4.65
N ALA A 278 -10.13 -3.44 4.35
CA ALA A 278 -11.42 -3.70 3.71
C ALA A 278 -11.60 -2.92 2.39
N ALA A 279 -10.54 -2.85 1.58
CA ALA A 279 -10.53 -2.16 0.30
C ALA A 279 -11.14 -3.04 -0.80
N PRO A 280 -11.71 -2.44 -1.86
CA PRO A 280 -11.93 -3.15 -3.12
C PRO A 280 -10.68 -3.92 -3.58
N LEU A 281 -10.81 -5.23 -3.84
CA LEU A 281 -9.73 -6.06 -4.38
C LEU A 281 -9.90 -6.20 -5.90
N LEU A 282 -9.57 -5.14 -6.63
CA LEU A 282 -9.64 -5.10 -8.09
C LEU A 282 -8.25 -5.36 -8.69
N ILE A 283 -8.06 -6.51 -9.33
CA ILE A 283 -6.81 -6.87 -10.02
C ILE A 283 -6.57 -5.88 -11.17
N GLY A 284 -5.44 -5.18 -11.16
CA GLY A 284 -5.00 -4.28 -12.23
C GLY A 284 -4.04 -4.93 -13.23
N SER A 285 -3.50 -6.13 -12.95
CA SER A 285 -2.50 -6.79 -13.79
C SER A 285 -3.05 -7.61 -14.95
N ASP A 286 -2.28 -7.76 -16.02
CA ASP A 286 -2.61 -8.66 -17.14
C ASP A 286 -2.49 -10.14 -16.72
N LEU A 287 -3.61 -10.74 -16.31
CA LEU A 287 -3.67 -12.14 -15.85
C LEU A 287 -3.20 -13.16 -16.90
N ARG A 288 -3.15 -12.80 -18.18
CA ARG A 288 -2.60 -13.67 -19.24
C ARG A 288 -1.08 -13.87 -19.11
N LYS A 289 -0.43 -13.00 -18.34
CA LYS A 289 1.02 -12.96 -18.08
C LYS A 289 1.36 -13.19 -16.60
N ALA A 290 0.38 -13.45 -15.74
CA ALA A 290 0.58 -13.60 -14.30
C ALA A 290 1.54 -14.76 -13.98
N SER A 291 2.51 -14.48 -13.11
CA SER A 291 3.43 -15.50 -12.61
C SER A 291 2.74 -16.41 -11.57
N ALA A 292 3.39 -17.53 -11.22
CA ALA A 292 2.91 -18.38 -10.13
C ALA A 292 2.88 -17.63 -8.78
N ALA A 293 3.84 -16.73 -8.53
CA ALA A 293 3.88 -15.91 -7.33
C ALA A 293 2.72 -14.91 -7.28
N THR A 294 2.48 -14.21 -8.40
CA THR A 294 1.31 -13.32 -8.59
C THR A 294 0.01 -14.07 -8.29
N MET A 295 -0.17 -15.25 -8.88
CA MET A 295 -1.37 -16.05 -8.65
C MET A 295 -1.49 -16.54 -7.20
N ALA A 296 -0.39 -16.90 -6.54
CA ALA A 296 -0.40 -17.30 -5.13
C ALA A 296 -0.83 -16.16 -4.20
N ILE A 297 -0.44 -14.91 -4.51
CA ILE A 297 -0.90 -13.72 -3.77
C ILE A 297 -2.40 -13.53 -3.99
N LEU A 298 -2.82 -13.43 -5.25
CA LEU A 298 -4.22 -13.13 -5.62
C LEU A 298 -5.21 -14.23 -5.20
N THR A 299 -4.77 -15.47 -4.99
CA THR A 299 -5.66 -16.58 -4.63
C THR A 299 -5.59 -16.97 -3.14
N ASN A 300 -4.89 -16.22 -2.30
CA ASN A 300 -4.80 -16.53 -0.87
C ASN A 300 -6.15 -16.31 -0.16
N LYS A 301 -6.91 -17.40 -0.02
CA LYS A 301 -8.25 -17.40 0.59
C LYS A 301 -8.27 -17.00 2.06
N GLU A 302 -7.16 -17.13 2.80
CA GLU A 302 -7.09 -16.74 4.20
C GLU A 302 -7.01 -15.22 4.37
N VAL A 303 -6.25 -14.54 3.50
CA VAL A 303 -6.16 -13.07 3.45
C VAL A 303 -7.44 -12.47 2.90
N ILE A 304 -7.99 -13.04 1.81
CA ILE A 304 -9.29 -12.64 1.27
C ILE A 304 -10.41 -12.77 2.30
N ALA A 305 -10.38 -13.80 3.16
CA ALA A 305 -11.38 -13.95 4.21
C ALA A 305 -11.31 -12.85 5.29
N VAL A 306 -10.16 -12.17 5.44
CA VAL A 306 -10.08 -10.97 6.29
C VAL A 306 -10.76 -9.80 5.60
N ASP A 307 -10.47 -9.56 4.31
CA ASP A 307 -11.13 -8.53 3.50
C ASP A 307 -12.65 -8.68 3.54
N GLN A 308 -13.12 -9.89 3.22
CA GLN A 308 -14.52 -10.27 3.09
C GLN A 308 -15.22 -10.62 4.41
N ASP A 309 -14.64 -10.26 5.57
CA ASP A 309 -15.28 -10.51 6.85
C ASP A 309 -16.59 -9.72 7.01
N LYS A 310 -17.64 -10.42 7.43
CA LYS A 310 -19.01 -9.87 7.48
C LYS A 310 -19.24 -8.82 8.55
N LEU A 311 -18.31 -8.63 9.49
CA LEU A 311 -18.40 -7.49 10.40
C LEU A 311 -18.24 -6.18 9.63
N GLY A 312 -17.52 -6.25 8.50
CA GLY A 312 -17.38 -5.15 7.57
C GLY A 312 -16.67 -3.94 8.16
N VAL A 313 -15.68 -4.17 9.02
CA VAL A 313 -14.88 -3.11 9.63
C VAL A 313 -13.55 -3.00 8.87
N GLN A 314 -13.18 -1.79 8.47
CA GLN A 314 -11.83 -1.49 8.01
C GLN A 314 -10.85 -1.59 9.19
N GLY A 315 -9.75 -2.32 9.01
CA GLY A 315 -8.64 -2.36 9.96
C GLY A 315 -7.97 -1.01 10.10
N ALA A 316 -7.51 -0.70 11.31
CA ALA A 316 -6.87 0.58 11.62
C ALA A 316 -5.52 0.35 12.32
N PRO A 317 -4.55 1.29 12.15
CA PRO A 317 -3.29 1.22 12.85
C PRO A 317 -3.50 1.46 14.35
N ILE A 318 -2.88 0.62 15.18
CA ILE A 318 -2.80 0.80 16.65
C ILE A 318 -1.40 1.27 17.10
N SER A 319 -0.42 1.22 16.18
CA SER A 319 0.95 1.70 16.38
C SER A 319 1.56 2.01 15.02
N THR A 320 2.23 3.14 14.93
CA THR A 320 3.01 3.59 13.75
C THR A 320 4.29 4.22 14.29
N ASP A 321 5.40 3.49 14.32
CA ASP A 321 6.65 3.97 14.92
C ASP A 321 7.87 3.58 14.10
N GLY A 322 8.54 4.58 13.51
CA GLY A 322 9.78 4.39 12.74
C GLY A 322 9.64 3.41 11.57
N GLY A 323 8.53 3.48 10.83
CA GLY A 323 8.20 2.58 9.73
C GLY A 323 7.81 1.16 10.16
N ARG A 324 7.36 1.01 11.42
CA ARG A 324 6.81 -0.26 11.94
C ARG A 324 5.36 -0.04 12.31
N ASP A 325 4.49 -0.61 11.50
CA ASP A 325 3.05 -0.39 11.59
C ASP A 325 2.36 -1.67 12.04
N VAL A 326 1.40 -1.49 12.94
CA VAL A 326 0.57 -2.58 13.45
C VAL A 326 -0.87 -2.22 13.20
N PHE A 327 -1.51 -2.94 12.29
CA PHE A 327 -2.95 -2.81 12.02
C PHE A 327 -3.72 -3.89 12.76
N VAL A 328 -4.95 -3.56 13.16
CA VAL A 328 -5.88 -4.51 13.75
C VAL A 328 -7.28 -4.33 13.18
N LYS A 329 -7.86 -5.45 12.74
CA LYS A 329 -9.25 -5.55 12.28
C LYS A 329 -10.02 -6.55 13.15
N PRO A 330 -11.09 -6.12 13.85
CA PRO A 330 -12.02 -7.05 14.47
C PRO A 330 -12.77 -7.86 13.41
N LEU A 331 -12.96 -9.15 13.67
CA LEU A 331 -13.67 -10.07 12.79
C LEU A 331 -15.01 -10.49 13.43
N ALA A 332 -16.00 -10.84 12.60
CA ALA A 332 -17.37 -11.12 13.02
C ALA A 332 -17.49 -12.22 14.08
N ASN A 333 -16.58 -13.20 14.07
CA ASN A 333 -16.56 -14.31 15.02
C ASN A 333 -15.84 -13.98 16.34
N GLY A 334 -15.38 -12.75 16.53
CA GLY A 334 -14.66 -12.29 17.72
C GLY A 334 -13.13 -12.43 17.63
N ASP A 335 -12.59 -12.98 16.54
CA ASP A 335 -11.15 -13.00 16.26
C ASP A 335 -10.63 -11.58 15.95
N ARG A 336 -9.32 -11.47 15.84
CA ARG A 336 -8.62 -10.28 15.30
C ARG A 336 -7.74 -10.69 14.14
N ALA A 337 -7.81 -9.96 13.03
CA ALA A 337 -6.68 -9.89 12.12
C ALA A 337 -5.69 -8.85 12.66
N VAL A 338 -4.40 -9.18 12.62
CA VAL A 338 -3.30 -8.34 13.09
C VAL A 338 -2.22 -8.37 12.02
N THR A 339 -1.93 -7.22 11.44
CA THR A 339 -0.95 -7.08 10.36
C THR A 339 0.25 -6.30 10.88
N LEU A 340 1.42 -6.95 10.89
CA LEU A 340 2.71 -6.35 11.22
C LEU A 340 3.39 -5.95 9.91
N PHE A 341 3.46 -4.66 9.62
CA PHE A 341 3.99 -4.13 8.37
C PHE A 341 5.28 -3.35 8.61
N ASN A 342 6.28 -3.62 7.79
CA ASN A 342 7.58 -2.97 7.85
C ASN A 342 7.75 -2.07 6.63
N GLU A 343 7.68 -0.76 6.84
CA GLU A 343 7.90 0.23 5.79
C GLU A 343 9.36 0.34 5.37
N SER A 344 10.29 -0.06 6.24
CA SER A 344 11.71 0.20 6.12
C SER A 344 12.46 -0.81 5.25
N ASP A 345 13.67 -0.42 4.87
CA ASP A 345 14.56 -1.15 3.95
C ASP A 345 15.37 -2.27 4.60
N ALA A 346 15.15 -2.49 5.89
CA ALA A 346 15.83 -3.49 6.68
C ALA A 346 14.79 -4.34 7.39
N ALA A 347 15.07 -5.62 7.60
CA ALA A 347 14.18 -6.47 8.39
C ALA A 347 13.98 -5.88 9.79
N GLN A 348 12.73 -5.68 10.20
CA GLN A 348 12.38 -5.12 11.51
C GLN A 348 11.75 -6.19 12.40
N ARG A 349 12.08 -6.16 13.68
CA ARG A 349 11.33 -6.92 14.68
C ARG A 349 10.13 -6.09 15.14
N ILE A 350 8.93 -6.50 14.75
CA ILE A 350 7.68 -5.79 15.08
C ILE A 350 6.93 -6.60 16.13
N THR A 351 6.43 -5.92 17.17
CA THR A 351 5.72 -6.56 18.29
C THR A 351 4.49 -5.77 18.68
N THR A 352 3.40 -6.50 18.92
CA THR A 352 2.24 -6.05 19.67
C THR A 352 1.79 -7.13 20.65
N SER A 353 0.66 -6.94 21.32
CA SER A 353 0.07 -7.94 22.21
C SER A 353 -1.38 -8.23 21.85
N ALA A 354 -1.86 -9.42 22.21
CA ALA A 354 -3.26 -9.79 22.09
C ALA A 354 -4.17 -8.78 22.83
N SER A 355 -3.74 -8.28 23.99
CA SER A 355 -4.46 -7.24 24.73
C SER A 355 -4.51 -5.90 23.97
N ALA A 356 -3.40 -5.46 23.37
CA ALA A 356 -3.38 -4.24 22.55
C ALA A 356 -4.24 -4.39 21.28
N ALA A 357 -4.30 -5.59 20.71
CA ALA A 357 -5.22 -5.93 19.63
C ALA A 357 -6.69 -6.08 20.08
N GLY A 358 -7.00 -5.82 21.36
CA GLY A 358 -8.37 -5.86 21.88
C GLY A 358 -8.94 -7.26 22.08
N MET A 359 -8.08 -8.28 22.24
CA MET A 359 -8.51 -9.63 22.63
C MET A 359 -8.85 -9.69 24.13
N PRO A 360 -9.94 -10.38 24.51
CA PRO A 360 -10.22 -10.65 25.93
C PRO A 360 -9.15 -11.53 26.54
N ALA A 361 -8.85 -11.32 27.82
CA ALA A 361 -7.85 -12.08 28.56
C ALA A 361 -8.07 -13.61 28.47
N ALA A 362 -7.00 -14.33 28.16
CA ALA A 362 -6.95 -15.79 28.11
C ALA A 362 -5.56 -16.29 28.53
N PRO A 363 -5.42 -17.57 28.95
CA PRO A 363 -4.12 -18.14 29.30
C PRO A 363 -3.12 -18.17 28.13
N ALA A 364 -3.64 -18.35 26.91
CA ALA A 364 -2.94 -18.33 25.64
C ALA A 364 -3.96 -18.13 24.50
N TYR A 365 -3.46 -17.85 23.30
CA TYR A 365 -4.26 -17.61 22.09
C TYR A 365 -3.78 -18.50 20.95
N ARG A 366 -4.69 -18.91 20.07
CA ARG A 366 -4.34 -19.50 18.78
C ARG A 366 -3.98 -18.38 17.82
N VAL A 367 -2.85 -18.52 17.14
CA VAL A 367 -2.37 -17.60 16.10
C VAL A 367 -2.21 -18.39 14.80
N ARG A 368 -2.87 -17.93 13.74
CA ARG A 368 -2.73 -18.44 12.38
C ARG A 368 -1.97 -17.41 11.56
N ASP A 369 -0.82 -17.78 11.01
CA ASP A 369 -0.16 -16.98 9.98
C ASP A 369 -0.84 -17.26 8.64
N LEU A 370 -1.38 -16.22 8.01
CA LEU A 370 -2.21 -16.33 6.81
C LEU A 370 -1.38 -16.53 5.52
N TRP A 371 -0.09 -16.23 5.55
CA TRP A 371 0.82 -16.44 4.42
C TRP A 371 1.63 -17.72 4.57
N ALA A 372 2.13 -18.01 5.77
CA ALA A 372 2.85 -19.24 6.04
C ALA A 372 1.92 -20.45 6.19
N HIS A 373 0.60 -20.22 6.34
CA HIS A 373 -0.41 -21.25 6.58
C HIS A 373 -0.06 -22.16 7.77
N THR A 374 0.50 -21.57 8.84
CA THR A 374 0.86 -22.29 10.07
C THR A 374 0.05 -21.83 11.26
N THR A 375 -0.23 -22.74 12.19
CA THR A 375 -0.97 -22.44 13.43
C THR A 375 -0.11 -22.71 14.64
N ARG A 376 -0.02 -21.73 15.54
CA ARG A 376 0.78 -21.75 16.76
C ARG A 376 -0.05 -21.26 17.95
N GLU A 377 0.46 -21.46 19.17
CA GLU A 377 -0.07 -20.80 20.37
C GLU A 377 0.87 -19.70 20.88
N THR A 378 0.29 -18.61 21.42
CA THR A 378 1.04 -17.52 22.08
C THR A 378 0.52 -17.27 23.49
N ALA A 379 1.42 -16.95 24.42
CA ALA A 379 1.07 -16.44 25.75
C ALA A 379 0.47 -15.02 25.71
N GLY A 380 0.48 -14.36 24.54
CA GLY A 380 -0.12 -13.04 24.33
C GLY A 380 0.76 -12.08 23.53
N SER A 381 2.05 -12.36 23.34
CA SER A 381 2.93 -11.57 22.47
C SER A 381 2.69 -11.95 21.01
N LEU A 382 2.48 -10.95 20.16
CA LEU A 382 2.33 -11.10 18.71
C LEU A 382 3.55 -10.43 18.09
N THR A 383 4.53 -11.24 17.72
CA THR A 383 5.85 -10.75 17.31
C THR A 383 6.31 -11.50 16.08
N ALA A 384 6.91 -10.78 15.14
CA ALA A 384 7.65 -11.34 14.03
C ALA A 384 8.88 -10.52 13.69
N THR A 385 9.91 -11.17 13.13
CA THR A 385 10.88 -10.46 12.27
C THR A 385 10.27 -10.36 10.87
N VAL A 386 9.99 -9.14 10.44
CA VAL A 386 9.33 -8.81 9.18
C VAL A 386 10.39 -8.32 8.20
N PRO A 387 10.55 -8.93 7.01
CA PRO A 387 11.51 -8.48 5.99
C PRO A 387 11.31 -7.01 5.60
N ALA A 388 12.32 -6.42 4.96
CA ALA A 388 12.18 -5.09 4.35
C ALA A 388 10.94 -5.04 3.44
N HIS A 389 10.13 -3.99 3.58
CA HIS A 389 8.87 -3.80 2.85
C HIS A 389 7.84 -4.93 3.02
N GLY A 390 8.08 -5.83 3.97
CA GLY A 390 7.33 -7.05 4.17
C GLY A 390 6.17 -6.89 5.14
N THR A 391 5.35 -7.93 5.20
CA THR A 391 4.25 -8.03 6.15
C THR A 391 4.17 -9.42 6.78
N VAL A 392 3.67 -9.48 8.00
CA VAL A 392 3.17 -10.71 8.63
C VAL A 392 1.73 -10.47 9.04
N MET A 393 0.82 -11.25 8.45
CA MET A 393 -0.62 -11.14 8.69
C MET A 393 -1.09 -12.33 9.54
N LEU A 394 -1.63 -12.03 10.71
CA LEU A 394 -2.00 -13.01 11.73
C LEU A 394 -3.50 -12.98 11.99
N ARG A 395 -4.14 -14.14 12.10
CA ARG A 395 -5.46 -14.27 12.72
C ARG A 395 -5.33 -14.82 14.13
N VAL A 396 -5.78 -14.04 15.11
CA VAL A 396 -5.66 -14.31 16.54
C VAL A 396 -7.03 -14.66 17.12
N ALA A 397 -7.11 -15.79 17.81
CA ALA A 397 -8.35 -16.33 18.34
C ALA A 397 -8.19 -16.83 19.77
N ARG A 398 -9.24 -16.73 20.58
CA ARG A 398 -9.37 -17.51 21.82
C ARG A 398 -9.78 -18.92 21.43
N ASP A 399 -8.92 -19.91 21.67
CA ASP A 399 -9.24 -21.33 21.51
C ASP A 399 -8.98 -22.05 22.84
N PRO A 400 -10.00 -22.64 23.48
CA PRO A 400 -9.81 -23.44 24.69
C PRO A 400 -8.83 -24.60 24.51
N ARG A 401 -8.60 -25.04 23.27
CA ARG A 401 -7.66 -26.12 22.92
C ARG A 401 -6.26 -25.61 22.59
N TRP A 402 -5.91 -24.37 22.94
CA TRP A 402 -4.63 -23.73 22.58
C TRP A 402 -3.40 -24.63 22.79
N ALA A 403 -3.40 -25.49 23.81
CA ALA A 403 -2.28 -26.37 24.15
C ALA A 403 -2.00 -27.50 23.13
N ILE A 404 -2.88 -27.73 22.14
CA ILE A 404 -2.61 -28.67 21.04
C ILE A 404 -1.73 -28.05 19.95
N TYR A 405 -1.59 -26.72 19.94
CA TYR A 405 -0.78 -26.04 18.95
C TYR A 405 0.65 -25.89 19.49
N PRO A 406 1.66 -26.07 18.62
CA PRO A 406 3.05 -25.79 18.99
C PRO A 406 3.24 -24.30 19.35
N PRO A 407 4.18 -23.97 20.26
CA PRO A 407 4.42 -22.60 20.67
C PRO A 407 4.88 -21.72 19.51
N ALA A 408 4.46 -20.46 19.51
CA ALA A 408 4.88 -19.47 18.55
C ALA A 408 6.37 -19.15 18.76
N VAL A 409 7.22 -19.73 17.92
CA VAL A 409 8.65 -19.42 17.83
C VAL A 409 8.88 -18.59 16.58
N ASP A 410 9.48 -17.42 16.77
CA ASP A 410 9.81 -16.49 15.70
C ASP A 410 11.33 -16.49 15.45
N ALA A 411 11.72 -16.83 14.22
CA ALA A 411 13.09 -16.76 13.76
C ALA A 411 13.44 -15.31 13.38
N GLY A 412 14.66 -14.89 13.68
CA GLY A 412 15.19 -13.60 13.28
C GLY A 412 16.67 -13.71 12.94
N ALA A 413 17.19 -12.75 12.19
CA ALA A 413 18.61 -12.59 11.99
C ALA A 413 18.97 -11.13 12.21
N ASP A 414 20.05 -10.93 12.95
CA ASP A 414 20.69 -9.64 13.13
C ASP A 414 21.97 -9.66 12.29
N VAL A 415 21.99 -8.79 11.29
CA VAL A 415 23.13 -8.57 10.40
C VAL A 415 23.59 -7.13 10.63
N PRO A 416 24.89 -6.89 10.88
CA PRO A 416 25.41 -5.56 11.10
C PRO A 416 24.99 -4.59 9.99
N ALA A 417 24.42 -3.47 10.41
CA ALA A 417 24.11 -2.32 9.57
C ALA A 417 25.09 -1.18 9.89
N ALA A 418 25.28 -0.24 8.95
CA ALA A 418 26.18 0.89 9.18
C ALA A 418 25.65 1.86 10.25
N TYR A 419 24.32 1.99 10.34
CA TYR A 419 23.61 2.82 11.31
C TYR A 419 22.21 2.21 11.58
N PRO A 420 21.53 2.57 12.68
CA PRO A 420 20.19 2.07 12.97
C PRO A 420 19.20 2.34 11.83
N GLY A 421 18.53 1.30 11.34
CA GLY A 421 17.58 1.38 10.23
C GLY A 421 18.19 1.29 8.83
N ALA A 422 19.52 1.31 8.69
CA ALA A 422 20.15 1.08 7.40
C ALA A 422 19.94 -0.37 6.95
N ARG A 423 19.81 -0.57 5.63
CA ARG A 423 19.83 -1.91 5.04
C ARG A 423 21.13 -2.62 5.45
N PRO A 424 21.06 -3.87 5.94
CA PRO A 424 22.26 -4.62 6.25
C PRO A 424 23.11 -4.83 4.98
N PHE A 425 24.42 -4.84 5.14
CA PHE A 425 25.32 -4.95 3.99
C PHE A 425 26.46 -5.91 4.26
N VAL A 426 27.08 -6.35 3.16
CA VAL A 426 28.29 -7.17 3.18
C VAL A 426 29.30 -6.65 2.18
N GLU A 427 30.58 -6.89 2.47
CA GLU A 427 31.68 -6.50 1.59
C GLU A 427 32.33 -7.75 0.97
N PRO A 428 32.58 -7.78 -0.35
CA PRO A 428 33.25 -8.90 -0.99
C PRO A 428 34.61 -9.22 -0.34
N GLY A 429 34.85 -10.50 -0.09
CA GLY A 429 36.09 -11.00 0.50
C GLY A 429 36.24 -10.77 2.00
N LYS A 430 35.32 -10.06 2.66
CA LYS A 430 35.36 -9.85 4.11
C LYS A 430 34.35 -10.76 4.83
N PRO A 431 34.73 -11.35 5.98
CA PRO A 431 33.78 -12.06 6.82
C PRO A 431 32.84 -11.08 7.52
N VAL A 432 31.56 -11.45 7.64
CA VAL A 432 30.56 -10.74 8.44
C VAL A 432 30.07 -11.64 9.56
N THR A 433 29.81 -11.06 10.73
CA THR A 433 29.19 -11.78 11.85
C THR A 433 27.69 -11.64 11.75
N VAL A 434 26.98 -12.77 11.69
CA VAL A 434 25.51 -12.81 11.68
C VAL A 434 25.02 -13.48 12.96
N THR A 435 24.01 -12.94 13.62
CA THR A 435 23.39 -13.60 14.78
C THR A 435 21.95 -13.99 14.46
N THR A 436 21.70 -15.29 14.31
CA THR A 436 20.33 -15.79 14.17
C THR A 436 19.73 -16.04 15.53
N THR A 437 18.43 -15.77 15.69
CA THR A 437 17.74 -15.98 16.96
C THR A 437 16.40 -16.65 16.78
N ALA A 438 15.98 -17.37 17.81
CA ALA A 438 14.64 -17.93 17.93
C ALA A 438 14.03 -17.42 19.25
N THR A 439 12.90 -16.72 19.15
CA THR A 439 12.19 -16.17 20.32
C THR A 439 10.88 -16.92 20.51
N ASN A 440 10.70 -17.54 21.68
CA ASN A 440 9.47 -18.25 22.00
C ASN A 440 8.46 -17.31 22.68
N SER A 441 7.41 -16.94 21.97
CA SER A 441 6.26 -16.18 22.48
C SER A 441 5.11 -17.08 22.96
N GLY A 442 5.24 -18.39 22.78
CA GLY A 442 4.31 -19.41 23.26
C GLY A 442 4.23 -19.49 24.79
N LYS A 443 3.13 -20.04 25.28
CA LYS A 443 2.97 -20.45 26.67
C LYS A 443 3.76 -21.73 26.96
N LEU A 444 3.80 -22.65 25.99
CA LEU A 444 4.55 -23.89 26.06
C LEU A 444 6.03 -23.65 25.72
N PRO A 445 6.95 -24.47 26.25
CA PRO A 445 8.35 -24.39 25.85
C PRO A 445 8.55 -24.93 24.42
N ALA A 446 9.48 -24.32 23.68
CA ALA A 446 10.04 -24.94 22.50
C ALA A 446 11.09 -25.98 22.93
N VAL A 447 10.95 -27.21 22.45
CA VAL A 447 11.79 -28.36 22.83
C VAL A 447 12.64 -28.78 21.64
N LEU A 448 13.87 -29.22 21.87
CA LEU A 448 14.85 -29.59 20.83
C LEU A 448 15.02 -28.51 19.75
N LEU A 449 15.17 -27.26 20.19
CA LEU A 449 15.30 -26.13 19.28
C LEU A 449 16.66 -26.13 18.58
N HIS A 450 16.67 -25.87 17.28
CA HIS A 450 17.88 -25.76 16.47
C HIS A 450 17.79 -24.63 15.44
N ASN A 451 18.83 -23.80 15.40
CA ASN A 451 19.01 -22.73 14.44
C ASN A 451 19.89 -23.18 13.26
N SER A 452 19.49 -22.76 12.06
CA SER A 452 20.28 -22.85 10.84
C SER A 452 20.26 -21.54 10.06
N LEU A 453 21.39 -21.23 9.42
CA LEU A 453 21.55 -20.12 8.50
C LEU A 453 21.97 -20.67 7.14
N ALA A 454 21.15 -20.43 6.13
CA ALA A 454 21.49 -20.66 4.73
C ALA A 454 21.93 -19.33 4.11
N VAL A 455 22.96 -19.41 3.27
CA VAL A 455 23.61 -18.28 2.59
C VAL A 455 23.61 -18.55 1.09
N PRO A 456 23.80 -17.53 0.24
CA PRO A 456 23.86 -17.70 -1.21
C PRO A 456 24.92 -18.72 -1.66
N ASP A 457 24.72 -19.29 -2.85
CA ASP A 457 25.66 -20.24 -3.43
C ASP A 457 27.07 -19.66 -3.52
N GLY A 458 28.07 -20.47 -3.15
CA GLY A 458 29.47 -20.08 -3.12
C GLY A 458 29.91 -19.32 -1.86
N TRP A 459 28.99 -18.83 -1.03
CA TRP A 459 29.32 -18.22 0.26
C TRP A 459 29.56 -19.33 1.30
N ASN A 460 30.48 -19.08 2.24
CA ASN A 460 30.74 -20.03 3.32
C ASN A 460 30.14 -19.53 4.63
N VAL A 461 29.53 -20.42 5.41
CA VAL A 461 28.95 -20.08 6.72
C VAL A 461 29.40 -21.08 7.78
N MET A 462 29.83 -20.56 8.93
CA MET A 462 30.29 -21.37 10.06
C MET A 462 29.67 -20.84 11.36
N ALA A 463 29.03 -21.73 12.13
CA ALA A 463 28.56 -21.38 13.47
C ALA A 463 29.76 -21.21 14.41
N THR A 464 29.81 -20.09 15.12
CA THR A 464 30.81 -19.79 16.15
C THR A 464 30.28 -19.98 17.57
N SER A 465 28.96 -20.19 17.72
CA SER A 465 28.33 -20.57 18.99
C SER A 465 27.39 -21.77 18.82
N ARG A 466 26.76 -22.21 19.92
CA ARG A 466 25.86 -23.37 19.91
C ARG A 466 24.67 -23.12 18.97
N ARG A 467 24.34 -24.13 18.18
CA ARG A 467 23.22 -24.11 17.24
C ARG A 467 21.91 -24.61 17.84
N SER A 468 21.97 -25.34 18.95
CA SER A 468 20.82 -26.03 19.53
C SER A 468 20.65 -25.74 21.02
N SER A 469 19.39 -25.76 21.46
CA SER A 469 18.99 -25.76 22.86
C SER A 469 17.96 -26.86 23.11
N VAL A 470 18.08 -27.57 24.23
CA VAL A 470 17.09 -28.60 24.61
C VAL A 470 15.74 -27.97 24.93
N LEU A 471 15.76 -26.77 25.52
CA LEU A 471 14.56 -26.09 26.01
C LEU A 471 14.70 -24.57 25.83
N VAL A 472 13.67 -23.93 25.28
CA VAL A 472 13.51 -22.48 25.30
C VAL A 472 12.12 -22.17 25.88
N GLY A 473 12.09 -21.64 27.10
CA GLY A 473 10.86 -21.35 27.82
C GLY A 473 10.07 -20.18 27.23
N SER A 474 8.88 -19.95 27.77
CA SER A 474 8.02 -18.82 27.39
C SER A 474 8.75 -17.48 27.58
N ASN A 475 8.67 -16.61 26.57
CA ASN A 475 9.35 -15.31 26.47
C ASN A 475 10.89 -15.38 26.54
N GLN A 476 11.48 -16.55 26.28
CA GLN A 476 12.93 -16.71 26.19
C GLN A 476 13.40 -16.66 24.74
N ARG A 477 14.66 -16.24 24.56
CA ARG A 477 15.34 -16.16 23.27
C ARG A 477 16.58 -17.03 23.28
N PHE A 478 16.80 -17.77 22.21
CA PHE A 478 18.05 -18.50 21.94
C PHE A 478 18.73 -17.92 20.71
N ALA A 479 20.04 -17.69 20.79
CA ALA A 479 20.82 -17.06 19.75
C ALA A 479 22.00 -17.94 19.31
N THR A 480 22.29 -17.93 18.02
CA THR A 480 23.44 -18.58 17.41
C THR A 480 24.19 -17.55 16.58
N THR A 481 25.49 -17.46 16.78
CA THR A 481 26.38 -16.55 16.07
C THR A 481 27.09 -17.33 14.97
N TRP A 482 27.25 -16.68 13.82
CA TRP A 482 27.82 -17.24 12.60
C TRP A 482 28.86 -16.28 12.06
N THR A 483 29.90 -16.84 11.46
CA THR A 483 30.77 -16.11 10.53
C THR A 483 30.35 -16.50 9.12
N VAL A 484 29.92 -15.52 8.34
CA VAL A 484 29.60 -15.66 6.92
C VAL A 484 30.75 -15.06 6.12
N GLN A 485 31.39 -15.85 5.27
CA GLN A 485 32.46 -15.42 4.39
C GLN A 485 31.92 -15.20 2.99
N VAL A 486 31.92 -13.93 2.57
CA VAL A 486 31.52 -13.52 1.23
C VAL A 486 32.70 -13.76 0.27
N PRO A 487 32.49 -14.38 -0.91
CA PRO A 487 33.51 -14.49 -1.94
C PRO A 487 34.03 -13.13 -2.38
N ALA A 488 35.31 -13.04 -2.73
CA ALA A 488 35.92 -11.78 -3.19
C ALA A 488 35.39 -11.34 -4.57
N ASP A 489 34.88 -12.28 -5.35
CA ASP A 489 34.30 -12.10 -6.68
C ASP A 489 32.76 -12.02 -6.67
N ALA A 490 32.14 -11.97 -5.48
CA ALA A 490 30.69 -11.80 -5.34
C ALA A 490 30.25 -10.51 -6.02
N LYS A 491 29.27 -10.61 -6.93
CA LYS A 491 28.76 -9.48 -7.71
C LYS A 491 28.00 -8.50 -6.82
N PRO A 492 28.09 -7.17 -7.04
CA PRO A 492 27.23 -6.21 -6.37
C PRO A 492 25.75 -6.56 -6.61
N GLY A 493 24.90 -6.32 -5.60
CA GLY A 493 23.49 -6.65 -5.66
C GLY A 493 22.93 -7.14 -4.33
N SER A 494 21.64 -7.48 -4.34
CA SER A 494 20.90 -7.95 -3.16
C SER A 494 21.02 -9.46 -3.02
N TYR A 495 21.18 -9.95 -1.79
CA TYR A 495 21.31 -11.37 -1.49
C TYR A 495 20.49 -11.74 -0.26
N ASP A 496 19.83 -12.89 -0.29
CA ASP A 496 19.05 -13.38 0.85
C ASP A 496 19.90 -14.23 1.78
N LEU A 497 19.83 -13.90 3.08
CA LEU A 497 20.22 -14.81 4.16
C LEU A 497 18.96 -15.43 4.76
N THR A 498 18.84 -16.75 4.66
CA THR A 498 17.66 -17.46 5.17
C THR A 498 17.96 -18.10 6.51
N THR A 499 17.34 -17.60 7.57
CA THR A 499 17.43 -18.19 8.91
C THR A 499 16.22 -19.09 9.16
N THR A 500 16.44 -20.24 9.77
CA THR A 500 15.37 -21.16 10.17
C THR A 500 15.59 -21.64 11.59
N ALA A 501 14.54 -21.56 12.40
CA ALA A 501 14.46 -22.16 13.72
C ALA A 501 13.52 -23.36 13.66
N THR A 502 14.05 -24.55 13.98
CA THR A 502 13.29 -25.82 14.07
C THR A 502 13.13 -26.23 15.52
N TYR A 503 12.03 -26.89 15.89
CA TYR A 503 11.73 -27.35 17.26
C TYR A 503 10.65 -28.44 17.25
N GLU A 504 10.62 -29.29 18.28
CA GLU A 504 9.76 -30.48 18.39
C GLU A 504 9.05 -30.53 19.76
N PRO A 505 8.01 -29.70 19.98
CA PRO A 505 7.33 -29.57 21.27
C PRO A 505 6.44 -30.79 21.60
N ASP A 506 5.97 -31.51 20.58
CA ASP A 506 5.01 -32.62 20.64
C ASP A 506 5.50 -33.86 19.85
N GLY A 507 6.79 -33.90 19.51
CA GLY A 507 7.40 -34.95 18.69
C GLY A 507 7.22 -34.75 17.17
N ALA A 508 6.52 -33.69 16.73
CA ALA A 508 6.49 -33.28 15.33
C ALA A 508 7.36 -32.04 15.11
N VAL A 509 8.08 -32.00 13.99
CA VAL A 509 8.92 -30.84 13.64
C VAL A 509 8.06 -29.65 13.28
N SER A 510 8.27 -28.58 14.04
CA SER A 510 7.78 -27.24 13.77
C SER A 510 8.93 -26.35 13.36
N GLN A 511 8.67 -25.38 12.49
CA GLN A 511 9.69 -24.43 12.07
C GLN A 511 9.13 -23.01 11.87
N SER A 512 10.05 -22.05 11.94
CA SER A 512 9.87 -20.67 11.54
C SER A 512 11.08 -20.27 10.70
N THR A 513 10.81 -19.60 9.58
CA THR A 513 11.83 -19.21 8.59
C THR A 513 11.62 -17.74 8.25
N VAL A 514 12.70 -16.97 8.21
CA VAL A 514 12.68 -15.61 7.70
C VAL A 514 13.88 -15.38 6.78
N GLN A 515 13.64 -14.64 5.72
CA GLN A 515 14.67 -14.14 4.82
C GLN A 515 15.03 -12.72 5.24
N VAL A 516 16.32 -12.46 5.39
CA VAL A 516 16.86 -11.13 5.61
C VAL A 516 17.75 -10.81 4.42
N ASP A 517 17.37 -9.76 3.71
CA ASP A 517 18.14 -9.24 2.59
C ASP A 517 19.40 -8.53 3.12
N VAL A 518 20.52 -8.80 2.45
CA VAL A 518 21.76 -8.07 2.62
C VAL A 518 22.24 -7.53 1.27
N LEU A 519 22.73 -6.30 1.29
CA LEU A 519 23.29 -5.66 0.12
C LEU A 519 24.78 -5.94 0.00
N ASN A 520 25.21 -6.54 -1.11
CA ASN A 520 26.60 -6.51 -1.53
C ASN A 520 26.87 -5.19 -2.26
N THR A 521 27.67 -4.34 -1.65
CA THR A 521 27.88 -2.95 -2.07
C THR A 521 28.85 -2.79 -3.23
N GLY A 522 29.61 -3.84 -3.59
CA GLY A 522 30.68 -3.72 -4.59
C GLY A 522 31.87 -2.88 -4.12
N ALA A 523 32.62 -2.32 -5.08
CA ALA A 523 33.76 -1.46 -4.78
C ALA A 523 33.31 0.00 -4.62
N PRO A 524 33.84 0.74 -3.63
CA PRO A 524 33.56 2.17 -3.50
C PRO A 524 34.17 2.96 -4.66
N PRO A 525 33.63 4.14 -4.98
CA PRO A 525 34.23 5.05 -5.95
C PRO A 525 35.62 5.53 -5.49
N SER A 526 36.44 5.97 -6.45
CA SER A 526 37.79 6.49 -6.23
C SER A 526 38.01 7.81 -6.98
N GLY A 527 38.79 8.72 -6.40
CA GLY A 527 38.99 10.06 -6.97
C GLY A 527 37.71 10.88 -6.95
N THR A 528 37.63 11.91 -7.80
CA THR A 528 36.42 12.71 -7.99
C THR A 528 35.63 12.17 -9.17
N SER A 529 34.38 11.76 -8.94
CA SER A 529 33.48 11.21 -9.95
C SER A 529 32.10 11.84 -9.86
N TYR A 530 31.39 11.98 -10.98
CA TYR A 530 30.00 12.44 -10.98
C TYR A 530 29.08 11.36 -10.40
N LEU A 531 28.07 11.77 -9.63
CA LEU A 531 27.10 10.83 -9.06
C LEU A 531 26.35 10.01 -10.13
N SER A 532 26.15 10.57 -11.33
CA SER A 532 25.55 9.84 -12.46
C SER A 532 26.45 8.74 -13.04
N ASP A 533 27.77 8.83 -12.86
CA ASP A 533 28.74 7.82 -13.31
C ASP A 533 28.99 6.73 -12.27
N ILE A 534 28.61 6.97 -11.01
CA ILE A 534 28.78 6.03 -9.92
C ILE A 534 27.56 5.09 -9.89
N PRO A 535 27.76 3.77 -9.72
CA PRO A 535 26.66 2.87 -9.38
C PRO A 535 26.07 3.27 -8.02
N TRP A 536 24.81 3.71 -8.01
CA TRP A 536 24.07 3.84 -6.77
C TRP A 536 23.65 2.45 -6.28
N LEU A 537 23.47 2.33 -4.98
CA LEU A 537 22.93 1.14 -4.33
C LEU A 537 21.42 1.04 -4.48
N ARG A 538 20.77 2.20 -4.43
CA ARG A 538 19.33 2.36 -4.52
C ARG A 538 19.00 3.75 -5.04
N ALA A 539 17.91 3.84 -5.78
CA ALA A 539 17.27 5.09 -6.16
C ALA A 539 15.75 4.92 -6.03
N ASP A 540 15.12 5.76 -5.23
CA ASP A 540 13.67 5.95 -5.17
C ASP A 540 13.34 7.34 -5.70
N ASN A 541 12.16 7.47 -6.28
CA ASN A 541 11.73 8.71 -6.92
C ASN A 541 10.21 8.83 -6.84
N GLY A 542 9.71 10.04 -6.62
CA GLY A 542 8.29 10.29 -6.38
C GLY A 542 7.44 10.07 -7.62
N TYR A 543 8.00 10.34 -8.79
CA TYR A 543 7.38 10.15 -10.09
C TYR A 543 8.44 9.89 -11.16
N GLY A 544 8.22 8.86 -11.96
CA GLY A 544 9.20 8.43 -12.97
C GLY A 544 10.50 7.88 -12.40
N PRO A 545 11.40 7.39 -13.25
CA PRO A 545 12.73 6.97 -12.82
C PRO A 545 13.63 8.17 -12.49
N VAL A 546 14.65 7.92 -11.67
CA VAL A 546 15.80 8.84 -11.57
C VAL A 546 16.57 8.82 -12.88
N GLU A 547 16.82 9.99 -13.44
CA GLU A 547 17.49 10.14 -14.72
C GLU A 547 18.96 10.52 -14.55
N LYS A 548 19.82 9.95 -15.41
CA LYS A 548 21.26 10.22 -15.40
C LYS A 548 21.60 11.22 -16.49
N ASP A 549 22.17 12.35 -16.09
CA ASP A 549 22.60 13.45 -16.96
C ASP A 549 21.47 14.17 -17.73
N THR A 550 20.22 13.88 -17.38
CA THR A 550 19.00 14.52 -17.87
C THR A 550 18.03 14.79 -16.70
N SER A 551 17.10 15.73 -16.89
CA SER A 551 15.98 16.02 -15.97
C SER A 551 15.07 14.79 -15.82
N ASN A 552 14.17 14.80 -14.84
CA ASN A 552 13.15 13.75 -14.72
C ASN A 552 12.09 13.92 -15.84
N GLY A 553 12.11 13.07 -16.87
CA GLY A 553 11.16 13.19 -17.99
C GLY A 553 9.81 12.51 -17.74
N GLU A 554 9.49 12.17 -16.49
CA GLU A 554 8.24 11.59 -16.00
C GLU A 554 8.04 10.09 -16.22
N LYS A 555 7.90 9.58 -17.44
CA LYS A 555 7.24 8.27 -17.63
C LYS A 555 8.20 7.13 -17.89
N ALA A 556 9.23 7.34 -18.70
CA ALA A 556 10.08 6.29 -19.21
C ALA A 556 11.55 6.65 -19.01
N ALA A 557 12.37 5.66 -18.62
CA ALA A 557 13.81 5.91 -18.48
C ALA A 557 14.42 6.49 -19.77
N GLY A 558 15.12 7.61 -19.64
CA GLY A 558 15.76 8.34 -20.73
C GLY A 558 14.85 9.26 -21.53
N ASP A 559 13.66 9.61 -21.04
CA ASP A 559 12.79 10.63 -21.65
C ASP A 559 13.08 12.06 -21.18
N GLY A 560 13.98 12.20 -20.20
CA GLY A 560 14.43 13.48 -19.66
C GLY A 560 15.06 14.44 -20.66
N HIS A 561 14.98 15.73 -20.34
CA HIS A 561 15.61 16.82 -21.07
C HIS A 561 16.98 17.17 -20.49
N PRO A 562 17.80 18.03 -21.14
CA PRO A 562 19.02 18.52 -20.50
C PRO A 562 18.71 19.17 -19.15
N ILE A 563 19.49 18.87 -18.12
CA ILE A 563 19.36 19.48 -16.79
C ILE A 563 19.54 20.99 -16.90
N THR A 564 18.50 21.74 -16.53
CA THR A 564 18.46 23.20 -16.64
C THR A 564 17.87 23.85 -15.41
N ILE A 565 18.64 24.71 -14.74
CA ILE A 565 18.18 25.42 -13.53
C ILE A 565 18.31 26.93 -13.75
N ASN A 566 17.18 27.62 -13.85
CA ASN A 566 17.06 29.05 -14.10
C ASN A 566 17.96 29.53 -15.27
N GLY A 567 17.93 28.78 -16.37
CA GLY A 567 18.67 29.03 -17.60
C GLY A 567 20.12 28.52 -17.63
N ALA A 568 20.65 27.99 -16.51
CA ALA A 568 21.96 27.35 -16.49
C ALA A 568 21.87 25.89 -16.92
N VAL A 569 22.63 25.50 -17.96
CA VAL A 569 22.60 24.15 -18.53
C VAL A 569 23.75 23.30 -18.01
N TYR A 570 23.45 22.10 -17.52
CA TYR A 570 24.42 21.16 -16.99
C TYR A 570 24.49 19.89 -17.84
N LYS A 571 25.72 19.40 -18.07
CA LYS A 571 25.94 18.16 -18.85
C LYS A 571 25.91 16.89 -18.02
N LYS A 572 26.03 17.02 -16.71
CA LYS A 572 26.16 15.92 -15.76
C LYS A 572 25.28 16.22 -14.57
N GLY A 573 24.65 15.20 -14.00
CA GLY A 573 23.80 15.35 -12.83
C GLY A 573 22.76 14.25 -12.73
N LEU A 574 21.82 14.41 -11.81
CA LEU A 574 20.70 13.49 -11.63
C LEU A 574 19.41 14.28 -11.65
N GLY A 575 18.48 13.90 -12.53
CA GLY A 575 17.11 14.41 -12.55
C GLY A 575 16.21 13.55 -11.68
N THR A 576 15.48 14.17 -10.76
CA THR A 576 14.60 13.47 -9.80
C THR A 576 13.25 14.16 -9.67
N ASN A 577 12.28 13.50 -9.07
CA ASN A 577 11.00 14.06 -8.67
C ASN A 577 10.78 13.79 -7.17
N ALA A 578 10.39 14.80 -6.40
CA ALA A 578 10.22 14.65 -4.96
C ALA A 578 8.99 13.78 -4.58
N PRO A 579 9.05 13.02 -3.48
CA PRO A 579 10.25 12.70 -2.71
C PRO A 579 11.17 11.74 -3.48
N SER A 580 12.48 12.00 -3.48
CA SER A 580 13.49 11.11 -4.06
C SER A 580 14.59 10.79 -3.08
N SER A 581 15.23 9.64 -3.24
CA SER A 581 16.33 9.18 -2.38
C SER A 581 17.29 8.31 -3.15
N ILE A 582 18.57 8.67 -3.20
CA ILE A 582 19.59 7.90 -3.92
C ILE A 582 20.78 7.66 -2.98
N GLU A 583 21.10 6.39 -2.73
CA GLU A 583 22.14 5.99 -1.78
C GLU A 583 23.38 5.44 -2.49
N TYR A 584 24.56 5.89 -2.04
CA TYR A 584 25.87 5.52 -2.56
C TYR A 584 26.72 4.87 -1.49
N TYR A 585 27.43 3.81 -1.86
CA TYR A 585 28.43 3.20 -1.01
C TYR A 585 29.77 3.93 -1.13
N THR A 586 30.31 4.38 0.00
CA THR A 586 31.56 5.15 0.04
C THR A 586 32.67 4.43 0.79
N ALA A 587 32.34 3.37 1.54
CA ALA A 587 33.30 2.57 2.33
C ALA A 587 34.22 3.42 3.23
N LYS A 588 33.75 4.58 3.70
CA LYS A 588 34.55 5.54 4.50
C LYS A 588 35.73 6.16 3.75
N LYS A 589 35.76 6.03 2.41
CA LYS A 589 36.83 6.56 1.56
C LYS A 589 36.52 7.92 0.97
N CYS A 590 35.26 8.33 0.97
CA CYS A 590 34.85 9.63 0.45
C CYS A 590 34.94 10.72 1.50
N THR A 591 35.26 11.94 1.07
CA THR A 591 35.50 13.09 1.95
C THR A 591 34.50 14.20 1.71
N SER A 592 34.04 14.41 0.48
CA SER A 592 33.12 15.50 0.17
C SER A 592 32.17 15.18 -0.98
N LEU A 593 30.98 15.77 -0.90
CA LEU A 593 30.01 15.87 -1.98
C LEU A 593 29.82 17.35 -2.33
N SER A 594 29.70 17.66 -3.62
CA SER A 594 29.40 19.00 -4.14
C SER A 594 28.42 18.91 -5.30
N ALA A 595 27.41 19.77 -5.33
CA ALA A 595 26.42 19.86 -6.40
C ALA A 595 25.85 21.27 -6.49
N ASP A 596 25.38 21.67 -7.66
CA ASP A 596 24.41 22.74 -7.80
C ASP A 596 23.01 22.11 -7.78
N VAL A 597 22.09 22.65 -6.98
CA VAL A 597 20.74 22.07 -6.82
C VAL A 597 19.64 23.10 -7.09
N GLY A 598 18.50 22.64 -7.63
CA GLY A 598 17.36 23.48 -7.95
C GLY A 598 16.24 22.72 -8.66
N VAL A 599 15.12 23.40 -8.90
CA VAL A 599 14.00 22.85 -9.68
C VAL A 599 14.33 23.01 -11.17
N ASP A 600 14.08 21.98 -11.98
CA ASP A 600 14.34 22.01 -13.43
C ASP A 600 13.39 22.99 -14.16
N ASP A 601 13.92 23.69 -15.17
CA ASP A 601 13.21 24.69 -15.96
C ASP A 601 12.06 24.12 -16.80
N GLU A 602 11.99 22.80 -17.01
CA GLU A 602 10.87 22.14 -17.70
C GLU A 602 9.55 22.29 -16.94
N LYS A 603 9.62 22.61 -15.64
CA LYS A 603 8.46 22.86 -14.80
C LYS A 603 8.19 24.36 -14.66
N THR A 604 7.12 24.79 -15.31
CA THR A 604 6.62 26.18 -15.22
C THR A 604 5.61 26.37 -14.08
N ALA A 605 5.23 25.31 -13.37
CA ALA A 605 4.30 25.34 -12.25
C ALA A 605 5.02 25.64 -10.93
N SER A 606 4.29 25.75 -9.82
CA SER A 606 4.84 26.07 -8.49
C SER A 606 5.51 24.85 -7.83
N GLY A 607 6.48 24.21 -8.48
CA GLY A 607 7.31 23.18 -7.86
C GLY A 607 8.09 23.75 -6.68
N SER A 608 8.17 23.00 -5.59
CA SER A 608 8.90 23.40 -4.40
C SER A 608 9.56 22.21 -3.72
N VAL A 609 10.88 22.27 -3.54
CA VAL A 609 11.66 21.13 -3.06
C VAL A 609 12.72 21.56 -2.05
N THR A 610 13.20 20.61 -1.25
CA THR A 610 14.42 20.76 -0.45
C THR A 610 15.39 19.63 -0.78
N PHE A 611 16.67 19.96 -0.91
CA PHE A 611 17.74 19.00 -1.16
C PHE A 611 18.52 18.76 0.13
N GLU A 612 18.71 17.50 0.47
CA GLU A 612 19.42 17.09 1.67
C GLU A 612 20.51 16.08 1.34
N VAL A 613 21.64 16.18 2.04
CA VAL A 613 22.71 15.18 1.99
C VAL A 613 22.81 14.52 3.36
N TRP A 614 22.77 13.20 3.38
CA TRP A 614 22.82 12.38 4.58
C TRP A 614 24.06 11.48 4.56
N ALA A 615 24.75 11.38 5.68
CA ALA A 615 25.93 10.55 5.90
C ALA A 615 25.68 9.61 7.09
N ASP A 616 25.64 8.30 6.82
CA ASP A 616 25.30 7.25 7.81
C ASP A 616 24.09 7.61 8.71
N GLY A 617 23.00 8.07 8.08
CA GLY A 617 21.76 8.42 8.77
C GLY A 617 21.73 9.81 9.41
N ASN A 618 22.79 10.61 9.31
CA ASN A 618 22.82 11.98 9.80
C ASN A 618 22.74 12.98 8.65
N LYS A 619 21.83 13.96 8.72
CA LYS A 619 21.81 15.07 7.75
C LYS A 619 23.04 15.94 7.94
N VAL A 620 23.86 16.05 6.90
CA VAL A 620 25.13 16.80 6.89
C VAL A 620 25.07 18.05 6.02
N ALA A 621 24.10 18.15 5.10
CA ALA A 621 23.83 19.36 4.34
C ALA A 621 22.34 19.46 3.99
N ASP A 622 21.86 20.69 3.80
CA ASP A 622 20.47 21.04 3.52
C ASP A 622 20.48 22.32 2.66
N SER A 623 19.77 22.30 1.53
CA SER A 623 19.67 23.47 0.67
C SER A 623 18.73 24.54 1.23
N GLY A 624 17.79 24.20 2.11
CA GLY A 624 16.55 24.91 2.35
C GLY A 624 15.58 24.80 1.17
N LEU A 625 14.38 25.36 1.34
CA LEU A 625 13.35 25.39 0.29
C LEU A 625 13.87 26.12 -0.96
N LEU A 626 13.66 25.51 -2.12
CA LEU A 626 13.90 26.04 -3.45
C LEU A 626 12.63 25.91 -4.29
N THR A 627 12.42 26.88 -5.17
CA THR A 627 11.29 26.95 -6.09
C THR A 627 11.76 27.12 -7.52
N THR A 628 10.85 27.00 -8.49
CA THR A 628 11.12 27.28 -9.91
C THR A 628 11.61 28.69 -10.21
N ALA A 629 11.49 29.64 -9.28
CA ALA A 629 12.00 31.00 -9.42
C ALA A 629 13.44 31.18 -8.92
N ASP A 630 13.95 30.25 -8.11
CA ASP A 630 15.26 30.38 -7.48
C ASP A 630 16.39 29.99 -8.44
N PRO A 631 17.54 30.69 -8.43
CA PRO A 631 18.72 30.22 -9.14
C PRO A 631 19.30 28.95 -8.48
N ALA A 632 20.10 28.21 -9.24
CA ALA A 632 20.82 27.06 -8.72
C ALA A 632 21.60 27.40 -7.44
N ARG A 633 21.44 26.57 -6.40
CA ARG A 633 22.12 26.73 -5.12
C ARG A 633 23.29 25.76 -5.04
N HIS A 634 24.49 26.28 -4.83
CA HIS A 634 25.66 25.44 -4.60
C HIS A 634 25.60 24.80 -3.22
N LEU A 635 25.58 23.47 -3.17
CA LEU A 635 25.53 22.66 -1.96
C LEU A 635 26.84 21.87 -1.82
N THR A 636 27.43 21.90 -0.65
CA THR A 636 28.59 21.07 -0.29
C THR A 636 28.33 20.35 1.01
N ALA A 637 28.84 19.13 1.13
CA ALA A 637 28.72 18.32 2.33
C ALA A 637 30.05 17.64 2.65
N ASP A 638 30.42 17.64 3.94
CA ASP A 638 31.46 16.76 4.47
C ASP A 638 30.84 15.38 4.71
N VAL A 639 31.35 14.38 4.02
CA VAL A 639 30.91 12.98 4.12
C VAL A 639 32.03 12.07 4.60
N GLY A 640 33.09 12.65 5.16
CA GLY A 640 34.24 11.96 5.69
C GLY A 640 33.86 10.89 6.71
N GLY A 641 34.38 9.67 6.52
CA GLY A 641 34.18 8.57 7.45
C GLY A 641 32.81 7.88 7.37
N ALA A 642 31.92 8.34 6.50
CA ALA A 642 30.62 7.71 6.25
C ALA A 642 30.77 6.41 5.46
N THR A 643 29.96 5.40 5.74
CA THR A 643 29.87 4.15 4.98
C THR A 643 28.96 4.32 3.77
N PHE A 644 27.87 5.07 3.96
CA PHE A 644 26.89 5.43 2.95
C PHE A 644 26.64 6.93 2.91
N VAL A 645 26.42 7.43 1.70
CA VAL A 645 26.00 8.82 1.45
C VAL A 645 24.70 8.77 0.67
N ARG A 646 23.69 9.48 1.14
CA ARG A 646 22.38 9.55 0.51
C ARG A 646 22.05 10.98 0.11
N VAL A 647 21.64 11.17 -1.13
CA VAL A 647 21.11 12.44 -1.64
C VAL A 647 19.59 12.33 -1.70
N VAL A 648 18.89 13.30 -1.13
CA VAL A 648 17.44 13.25 -0.93
C VAL A 648 16.81 14.54 -1.43
N VAL A 649 15.71 14.43 -2.18
CA VAL A 649 14.84 15.57 -2.49
C VAL A 649 13.52 15.36 -1.76
N THR A 650 13.07 16.34 -0.98
CA THR A 650 11.77 16.29 -0.30
C THR A 650 10.82 17.32 -0.90
N ASP A 651 9.51 17.04 -0.83
CA ASP A 651 8.45 18.02 -1.11
C ASP A 651 8.61 19.24 -0.17
N GLY A 652 8.43 20.43 -0.72
CA GLY A 652 8.42 21.70 0.02
C GLY A 652 7.15 21.96 0.82
N GLY A 653 6.19 21.03 0.79
CA GLY A 653 4.97 21.02 1.60
C GLY A 653 3.73 21.48 0.85
N ASN A 654 3.77 21.52 -0.48
CA ASN A 654 2.64 21.85 -1.36
C ASN A 654 2.18 20.67 -2.23
N GLY A 655 2.70 19.47 -1.94
CA GLY A 655 2.48 18.26 -2.73
C GLY A 655 3.49 18.16 -3.87
N ASN A 656 3.76 16.95 -4.32
CA ASN A 656 4.84 16.62 -5.24
C ASN A 656 4.66 17.05 -6.72
N ASN A 657 3.60 17.79 -7.03
CA ASN A 657 3.32 18.15 -8.42
C ASN A 657 4.35 19.16 -8.92
N SER A 658 5.03 18.84 -10.03
CA SER A 658 6.08 19.67 -10.63
C SER A 658 7.36 19.82 -9.79
N ASP A 659 7.57 18.94 -8.81
CA ASP A 659 8.76 18.90 -7.96
C ASP A 659 9.94 18.19 -8.64
N HIS A 660 10.27 18.61 -9.86
CA HIS A 660 11.39 18.06 -10.62
C HIS A 660 12.69 18.67 -10.12
N GLY A 661 13.36 17.99 -9.20
CA GLY A 661 14.57 18.46 -8.55
C GLY A 661 15.83 17.88 -9.18
N ASP A 662 16.80 18.73 -9.49
CA ASP A 662 18.06 18.34 -10.10
C ASP A 662 19.25 18.43 -9.14
N TRP A 663 20.06 17.37 -9.13
CA TRP A 663 21.42 17.35 -8.57
C TRP A 663 22.42 17.64 -9.69
N ALA A 664 22.49 18.91 -10.12
CA ALA A 664 23.28 19.34 -11.25
C ALA A 664 24.79 19.39 -10.95
N GLY A 665 25.59 18.79 -11.83
CA GLY A 665 27.04 18.69 -11.68
C GLY A 665 27.49 17.93 -10.44
N ALA A 666 26.63 17.11 -9.83
CA ALA A 666 26.89 16.49 -8.55
C ALA A 666 28.11 15.54 -8.60
N GLN A 667 29.06 15.76 -7.70
CA GLN A 667 30.33 15.04 -7.61
C GLN A 667 30.58 14.53 -6.20
N LEU A 668 31.18 13.34 -6.12
CA LEU A 668 31.70 12.74 -4.91
C LEU A 668 33.22 12.59 -5.02
N THR A 669 33.94 13.00 -3.98
CA THR A 669 35.41 12.92 -3.93
C THR A 669 35.85 11.87 -2.92
N CYS A 670 36.66 10.91 -3.37
CA CYS A 670 37.10 9.75 -2.60
C CYS A 670 38.59 9.43 -2.74
N THR A 671 39.13 8.76 -1.72
CA THR A 671 40.55 8.42 -1.53
C THR A 671 40.91 7.00 -1.95
#